data_AF-A0A2V3IGK6-F1
#
_entry.id   AF-A0A2V3IGK6-F1
#
_cell.length_a   1.000
_cell.length_b   1.000
_cell.length_c   1.000
_cell.angle_alpha   90.00
_cell.angle_beta   90.00
_cell.angle_gamma   90.00
#
_symmetry.space_group_name_H-M   'P 1'
#
loop_
_entity.id
_entity.type
_entity.pdbx_description
1 polymer ?
#
loop_
_entity_poly.entity_id
_entity_poly.type
_entity_poly.pdbx_seq_one_letter_code
_entity_poly.pdbx_strand_id
1 'polypeptide(L)'
;MYHSLYHDEPTTRNVFIQNRGLSVLFLILILSHLTTPTASITLDRLSRHRRKCFTGLSMCILQSNGQASRGCGQCDADIREAPLRELRSQEELEQVARVTGERVIAMVPDRIFFAKRVRSSIPFWEYIDAAIVYEGTPERPEDFLNENIANETMDLLFNYSLEESEPNRLYNFYDNEVPENLCSKRGPRRNDEGDCTLQHFIPFNVFRINASLAQGLRATASRFHDPKATPKEEEKNSFRPQYKIQSIGRMWACATNEIPTPPPGTTNSSSNIRQLFITSERCLKERTCIPVGGHSVWSALGRINSSKPPSDRKYLFITAPMDSYALFPELSMGASAEITALAVMMAIAETVASYWRTRADEREFKRQPVYFAFNGQSWGYAGSSQFLKDVLEFRCEKENDASKNQVGCKEPEIDSLKFKVFQGADIQVLNIGQLITPSTGGDSTSSTEFFSHYQDGTSQELSSILNSSFRARVRSGLSLERGGLVNDSDFLTPIDASQSFRYYYEDRLDVLSLTNYRLNFRTGIYHSKLDGESRISEEGQRRPVYEAASAIASAVIGIALGDEEPVQINAKTVDNIITCMTGNWTNCPMAKDYLGDEYENTTVSPGNYAGSYFPLRNLRSANPSAEAKLSFIRAFFAHHNRYNSSEIRCDAEQDCEKFAGKLNKETSPLSQRNFQVAHCARRRCVASDTYTHRAFGSGIEIDDPEGRFKVVNGDAEVENNGTNPRQGDWTESLWDPDIGFCGYVEDSGLYSGVILGVGLGLTLLSFALTYWMDRALFEDKEPEVRQEYGLTTGESMVPPV
;
A
#
# COMPACT_ATOMS: atom_id res chain seq x y z
N MET A 1 -28.38 -57.17 -36.21
CA MET A 1 -29.67 -57.71 -35.74
C MET A 1 -30.76 -57.22 -36.69
N TYR A 2 -31.38 -58.18 -37.41
CA TYR A 2 -32.66 -58.22 -38.16
C TYR A 2 -33.13 -56.99 -38.96
N HIS A 3 -33.14 -57.05 -40.32
CA HIS A 3 -34.22 -57.51 -41.25
C HIS A 3 -35.46 -56.57 -41.25
N SER A 4 -36.24 -56.29 -42.30
CA SER A 4 -36.26 -56.45 -43.77
C SER A 4 -37.72 -56.22 -44.24
N LEU A 5 -37.91 -55.60 -45.42
CA LEU A 5 -39.03 -55.70 -46.39
C LEU A 5 -40.45 -55.12 -46.12
N TYR A 6 -40.82 -54.14 -46.97
CA TYR A 6 -41.97 -54.07 -47.93
C TYR A 6 -43.25 -54.91 -47.69
N HIS A 7 -44.47 -54.32 -47.68
CA HIS A 7 -45.34 -54.00 -48.84
C HIS A 7 -46.76 -53.51 -48.42
N ASP A 8 -47.33 -52.66 -49.29
CA ASP A 8 -48.74 -52.38 -49.65
C ASP A 8 -49.67 -51.38 -48.89
N GLU A 9 -50.03 -50.34 -49.67
CA GLU A 9 -51.16 -49.39 -49.66
C GLU A 9 -52.51 -50.05 -50.09
N PRO A 10 -53.66 -49.33 -50.22
CA PRO A 10 -54.14 -48.11 -49.54
C PRO A 10 -55.64 -48.23 -49.08
N THR A 11 -56.15 -47.25 -48.33
CA THR A 11 -57.51 -46.73 -48.59
C THR A 11 -57.61 -45.26 -48.18
N THR A 12 -58.12 -44.49 -49.11
CA THR A 12 -58.23 -43.03 -49.15
C THR A 12 -59.48 -42.55 -48.42
N ARG A 13 -59.35 -41.56 -47.55
CA ARG A 13 -60.18 -40.33 -47.53
C ARG A 13 -59.75 -39.40 -46.38
N ASN A 14 -59.69 -38.11 -46.73
CA ASN A 14 -59.68 -36.95 -45.84
C ASN A 14 -58.34 -36.57 -45.16
N VAL A 15 -57.39 -36.05 -45.94
CA VAL A 15 -56.40 -35.07 -45.43
C VAL A 15 -56.23 -33.97 -46.48
N PHE A 16 -57.13 -32.98 -46.47
CA PHE A 16 -56.98 -31.78 -47.31
C PHE A 16 -57.11 -30.45 -46.53
N ILE A 17 -57.17 -30.48 -45.20
CA ILE A 17 -57.25 -29.27 -44.36
C ILE A 17 -56.00 -29.07 -43.48
N GLN A 18 -54.98 -29.93 -43.59
CA GLN A 18 -53.76 -29.83 -42.75
C GLN A 18 -52.57 -29.10 -43.41
N ASN A 19 -52.73 -28.56 -44.63
CA ASN A 19 -51.60 -28.09 -45.44
C ASN A 19 -51.29 -26.58 -45.35
N ARG A 20 -52.18 -25.75 -44.76
CA ARG A 20 -51.92 -24.30 -44.64
C ARG A 20 -51.13 -23.93 -43.38
N GLY A 21 -51.34 -24.62 -42.26
CA GLY A 21 -50.54 -24.41 -41.03
C GLY A 21 -49.09 -24.90 -41.16
N LEU A 22 -48.88 -26.05 -41.82
CA LEU A 22 -47.53 -26.59 -42.04
C LEU A 22 -46.67 -25.68 -42.95
N SER A 23 -47.26 -25.04 -43.96
CA SER A 23 -46.50 -24.20 -44.90
C SER A 23 -45.94 -22.93 -44.25
N VAL A 24 -46.65 -22.34 -43.28
CA VAL A 24 -46.17 -21.18 -42.51
C VAL A 24 -45.09 -21.60 -41.51
N LEU A 25 -45.28 -22.73 -40.82
CA LEU A 25 -44.26 -23.28 -39.92
C LEU A 25 -42.97 -23.64 -40.69
N PHE A 26 -43.11 -24.19 -41.90
CA PHE A 26 -41.99 -24.55 -42.77
C PHE A 26 -41.27 -23.30 -43.31
N LEU A 27 -41.99 -22.21 -43.61
CA LEU A 27 -41.38 -20.94 -44.01
C LEU A 27 -40.62 -20.29 -42.86
N ILE A 28 -41.17 -20.31 -41.64
CA ILE A 28 -40.49 -19.81 -40.43
C ILE A 28 -39.24 -20.64 -40.14
N LEU A 29 -39.33 -21.98 -40.26
CA LEU A 29 -38.19 -22.88 -40.10
C LEU A 29 -37.11 -22.66 -41.17
N ILE A 30 -37.49 -22.45 -42.43
CA ILE A 30 -36.55 -22.15 -43.52
C ILE A 30 -35.88 -20.77 -43.33
N LEU A 31 -36.63 -19.74 -42.93
CA LEU A 31 -36.07 -18.42 -42.61
C LEU A 31 -35.13 -18.45 -41.40
N SER A 32 -35.46 -19.27 -40.39
CA SER A 32 -34.57 -19.50 -39.25
C SER A 32 -33.32 -20.29 -39.65
N HIS A 33 -33.42 -21.28 -40.54
CA HIS A 33 -32.25 -22.04 -40.99
C HIS A 33 -31.35 -21.27 -41.95
N LEU A 34 -31.88 -20.41 -42.81
CA LEU A 34 -31.08 -19.61 -43.74
C LEU A 34 -30.32 -18.45 -43.05
N THR A 35 -30.76 -18.00 -41.87
CA THR A 35 -30.09 -16.93 -41.11
C THR A 35 -29.07 -17.46 -40.07
N THR A 36 -29.16 -18.74 -39.69
CA THR A 36 -28.28 -19.34 -38.67
C THR A 36 -26.77 -19.43 -38.98
N PRO A 37 -26.29 -19.73 -40.21
CA PRO A 37 -24.84 -19.91 -40.43
C PRO A 37 -24.08 -18.58 -40.44
N THR A 38 -24.68 -17.52 -40.98
CA THR A 38 -24.12 -16.15 -40.96
C THR A 38 -24.19 -15.54 -39.57
N ALA A 39 -25.26 -15.82 -38.80
CA ALA A 39 -25.33 -15.43 -37.40
C ALA A 39 -24.23 -16.12 -36.56
N SER A 40 -23.97 -17.41 -36.77
CA SER A 40 -22.96 -18.18 -36.03
C SER A 40 -21.52 -17.67 -36.23
N ILE A 41 -21.12 -17.32 -37.46
CA ILE A 41 -19.77 -16.81 -37.73
C ILE A 41 -19.59 -15.39 -37.17
N THR A 42 -20.66 -14.60 -37.18
CA THR A 42 -20.68 -13.26 -36.58
C THR A 42 -20.64 -13.35 -35.05
N LEU A 43 -21.40 -14.27 -34.44
CA LEU A 43 -21.37 -14.57 -33.00
C LEU A 43 -20.01 -15.08 -32.55
N ASP A 44 -19.30 -15.89 -33.34
CA ASP A 44 -17.97 -16.39 -32.99
C ASP A 44 -16.85 -15.34 -33.17
N ARG A 45 -17.06 -14.32 -34.02
CA ARG A 45 -16.20 -13.14 -34.08
C ARG A 45 -16.49 -12.14 -32.95
N LEU A 46 -17.74 -12.04 -32.52
CA LEU A 46 -18.16 -11.28 -31.34
C LEU A 46 -17.73 -11.98 -30.04
N SER A 47 -17.69 -13.32 -29.99
CA SER A 47 -17.22 -14.10 -28.84
C SER A 47 -15.75 -13.88 -28.51
N ARG A 48 -14.92 -13.49 -29.51
CA ARG A 48 -13.52 -13.08 -29.30
C ARG A 48 -13.36 -11.73 -28.59
N HIS A 49 -14.43 -10.94 -28.48
CA HIS A 49 -14.48 -9.70 -27.71
C HIS A 49 -15.10 -9.91 -26.32
N ARG A 50 -15.02 -11.16 -25.79
CA ARG A 50 -15.37 -11.48 -24.41
C ARG A 50 -14.80 -10.44 -23.45
N ARG A 51 -15.64 -10.02 -22.51
CA ARG A 51 -15.28 -9.21 -21.35
C ARG A 51 -13.96 -9.72 -20.78
N LYS A 52 -12.91 -8.90 -20.83
CA LYS A 52 -11.59 -9.25 -20.33
C LYS A 52 -11.33 -8.46 -19.06
N CYS A 53 -11.20 -9.17 -17.95
CA CYS A 53 -11.01 -8.60 -16.63
C CYS A 53 -9.54 -8.68 -16.21
N PHE A 54 -9.10 -7.66 -15.48
CA PHE A 54 -7.76 -7.52 -14.93
C PHE A 54 -7.92 -7.24 -13.43
N THR A 55 -7.55 -8.23 -12.62
CA THR A 55 -7.54 -8.18 -11.15
C THR A 55 -6.10 -8.36 -10.66
N GLY A 56 -5.86 -8.13 -9.36
CA GLY A 56 -4.51 -8.22 -8.78
C GLY A 56 -3.54 -7.18 -9.35
N LEU A 57 -4.08 -6.02 -9.74
CA LEU A 57 -3.30 -4.90 -10.22
C LEU A 57 -2.81 -4.06 -9.04
N SER A 58 -1.68 -3.40 -9.23
CA SER A 58 -1.24 -2.34 -8.34
C SER A 58 -2.28 -1.22 -8.32
N MET A 59 -2.73 -0.81 -7.15
CA MET A 59 -3.78 0.20 -7.01
C MET A 59 -3.47 1.20 -5.91
N CYS A 60 -4.05 2.38 -6.04
CA CYS A 60 -4.06 3.36 -4.97
C CYS A 60 -5.09 2.95 -3.92
N ILE A 61 -4.71 3.04 -2.64
CA ILE A 61 -5.50 2.57 -1.50
C ILE A 61 -6.08 3.75 -0.72
N LEU A 62 -7.26 3.56 -0.14
CA LEU A 62 -7.91 4.56 0.72
C LEU A 62 -7.41 4.40 2.16
N GLN A 63 -6.86 5.47 2.72
CA GLN A 63 -6.44 5.56 4.10
C GLN A 63 -7.20 6.66 4.82
N SER A 64 -7.40 6.52 6.12
CA SER A 64 -8.04 7.53 6.96
C SER A 64 -7.26 7.73 8.25
N ASN A 65 -7.35 8.93 8.82
CA ASN A 65 -6.97 9.24 10.20
C ASN A 65 -8.17 9.89 10.90
N GLY A 66 -8.05 10.37 12.13
CA GLY A 66 -9.19 11.08 12.77
C GLY A 66 -9.32 12.55 12.34
N GLN A 67 -9.00 12.92 11.10
CA GLN A 67 -9.19 14.27 10.54
C GLN A 67 -9.57 14.23 9.05
N ALA A 68 -9.01 13.30 8.28
CA ALA A 68 -9.19 13.23 6.85
C ALA A 68 -9.03 11.79 6.32
N SER A 69 -9.57 11.55 5.13
CA SER A 69 -9.25 10.40 4.30
C SER A 69 -8.40 10.85 3.12
N ARG A 70 -7.48 9.98 2.69
CA ARG A 70 -6.54 10.24 1.58
C ARG A 70 -6.35 8.98 0.73
N GLY A 71 -5.84 9.14 -0.48
CA GLY A 71 -5.70 8.05 -1.44
C GLY A 71 -6.94 7.89 -2.30
N CYS A 72 -7.27 6.69 -2.77
CA CYS A 72 -8.25 6.51 -3.84
C CYS A 72 -9.31 5.48 -3.49
N GLY A 73 -10.56 5.74 -3.87
CA GLY A 73 -11.65 4.78 -3.66
C GLY A 73 -12.94 5.13 -4.38
N GLN A 74 -13.53 4.12 -5.01
CA GLN A 74 -14.91 4.13 -5.50
C GLN A 74 -15.86 3.79 -4.34
N CYS A 75 -16.73 4.72 -3.95
CA CYS A 75 -17.53 4.65 -2.72
C CYS A 75 -19.04 4.43 -2.94
N ASP A 76 -19.59 4.89 -4.07
CA ASP A 76 -21.03 5.00 -4.33
C ASP A 76 -21.61 3.83 -5.12
N ALA A 77 -20.76 3.02 -5.75
CA ALA A 77 -21.15 1.91 -6.60
C ALA A 77 -20.10 0.80 -6.57
N ASP A 78 -20.53 -0.45 -6.71
CA ASP A 78 -19.61 -1.58 -6.87
C ASP A 78 -19.00 -1.63 -8.28
N ILE A 79 -19.70 -1.02 -9.25
CA ILE A 79 -19.29 -0.95 -10.66
C ILE A 79 -19.53 0.47 -11.18
N ARG A 80 -18.51 1.05 -11.81
CA ARG A 80 -18.64 2.25 -12.64
C ARG A 80 -18.17 1.93 -14.05
N GLU A 81 -18.89 2.40 -15.05
CA GLU A 81 -18.58 2.12 -16.44
C GLU A 81 -18.61 3.36 -17.29
N ALA A 82 -17.60 3.50 -18.12
CA ALA A 82 -17.51 4.60 -19.06
C ALA A 82 -16.60 4.26 -20.25
N PRO A 83 -16.69 5.01 -21.35
CA PRO A 83 -15.77 4.87 -22.48
C PRO A 83 -14.31 5.08 -22.04
N LEU A 84 -13.39 4.27 -22.59
CA LEU A 84 -11.97 4.45 -22.36
C LEU A 84 -11.44 5.63 -23.19
N ARG A 85 -10.86 6.62 -22.53
CA ARG A 85 -10.17 7.74 -23.19
C ARG A 85 -8.72 7.75 -22.76
N GLU A 86 -7.82 7.76 -23.74
CA GLU A 86 -6.42 8.02 -23.47
C GLU A 86 -6.19 9.52 -23.37
N LEU A 87 -5.54 9.97 -22.29
CA LEU A 87 -5.19 11.37 -22.08
C LEU A 87 -3.67 11.52 -22.15
N ARG A 88 -3.18 12.13 -23.23
CA ARG A 88 -1.75 12.31 -23.54
C ARG A 88 -1.25 13.71 -23.26
N SER A 89 -2.14 14.64 -22.95
CA SER A 89 -1.76 15.97 -22.52
C SER A 89 -2.72 16.51 -21.46
N GLN A 90 -2.29 17.57 -20.79
CA GLN A 90 -3.16 18.29 -19.86
C GLN A 90 -4.34 18.94 -20.60
N GLU A 91 -4.12 19.44 -21.82
CA GLU A 91 -5.17 20.06 -22.63
C GLU A 91 -6.28 19.06 -22.97
N GLU A 92 -5.93 17.80 -23.27
CA GLU A 92 -6.91 16.73 -23.50
C GLU A 92 -7.74 16.45 -22.24
N LEU A 93 -7.11 16.41 -21.06
CA LEU A 93 -7.80 16.29 -19.79
C LEU A 93 -8.77 17.47 -19.56
N GLU A 94 -8.33 18.70 -19.85
CA GLU A 94 -9.18 19.88 -19.72
C GLU A 94 -10.34 19.89 -20.71
N GLN A 95 -10.11 19.41 -21.94
CA GLN A 95 -11.14 19.29 -22.97
C GLN A 95 -12.22 18.27 -22.58
N VAL A 96 -11.83 17.12 -22.01
CA VAL A 96 -12.79 16.10 -21.55
C VAL A 96 -13.77 16.70 -20.55
N ALA A 97 -13.30 17.44 -19.54
CA ALA A 97 -14.21 18.04 -18.57
C ALA A 97 -15.07 19.19 -19.12
N ARG A 98 -14.58 19.96 -20.11
CA ARG A 98 -15.32 21.11 -20.64
C ARG A 98 -16.38 20.74 -21.68
N VAL A 99 -16.16 19.68 -22.45
CA VAL A 99 -16.87 19.48 -23.73
C VAL A 99 -18.00 18.47 -23.64
N THR A 100 -17.88 17.43 -22.81
CA THR A 100 -18.75 16.25 -22.95
C THR A 100 -19.90 16.22 -21.94
N GLY A 101 -19.67 16.65 -20.71
CA GLY A 101 -20.56 16.29 -19.59
C GLY A 101 -20.66 14.77 -19.34
N GLU A 102 -19.91 13.97 -20.12
CA GLU A 102 -19.90 12.51 -20.09
C GLU A 102 -18.74 12.05 -19.20
N ARG A 103 -19.00 11.07 -18.34
CA ARG A 103 -17.96 10.46 -17.51
C ARG A 103 -17.09 9.54 -18.36
N VAL A 104 -15.80 9.45 -18.04
CA VAL A 104 -14.82 8.64 -18.78
C VAL A 104 -14.00 7.75 -17.86
N ILE A 105 -13.45 6.66 -18.41
CA ILE A 105 -12.31 5.97 -17.79
C ILE A 105 -11.04 6.52 -18.41
N ALA A 106 -10.23 7.21 -17.61
CA ALA A 106 -9.04 7.90 -18.07
C ALA A 106 -7.81 6.98 -18.09
N MET A 107 -7.25 6.70 -19.26
CA MET A 107 -5.96 6.02 -19.39
C MET A 107 -4.85 7.07 -19.56
N VAL A 108 -3.97 7.19 -18.58
CA VAL A 108 -3.05 8.33 -18.47
C VAL A 108 -1.62 7.84 -18.23
N PRO A 109 -0.61 8.36 -18.96
CA PRO A 109 0.78 8.15 -18.60
C PRO A 109 1.04 8.68 -17.20
N ASP A 110 1.80 7.93 -16.42
CA ASP A 110 2.17 8.31 -15.06
C ASP A 110 2.84 9.69 -14.96
N ARG A 111 3.70 10.08 -15.90
CA ARG A 111 4.31 11.43 -15.96
C ARG A 111 3.27 12.56 -16.02
N ILE A 112 2.12 12.32 -16.66
CA ILE A 112 1.04 13.29 -16.79
C ILE A 112 0.16 13.24 -15.55
N PHE A 113 -0.19 12.04 -15.10
CA PHE A 113 -1.00 11.84 -13.90
C PHE A 113 -0.34 12.48 -12.67
N PHE A 114 0.99 12.40 -12.57
CA PHE A 114 1.78 13.00 -11.50
C PHE A 114 2.26 14.43 -11.81
N ALA A 115 1.83 15.05 -12.91
CA ALA A 115 2.18 16.44 -13.17
C ALA A 115 1.46 17.36 -12.17
N LYS A 116 2.19 18.34 -11.61
CA LYS A 116 1.68 19.24 -10.56
C LYS A 116 0.41 19.99 -10.97
N ARG A 117 0.35 20.45 -12.24
CA ARG A 117 -0.81 21.17 -12.80
C ARG A 117 -2.06 20.32 -12.94
N VAL A 118 -1.90 19.06 -13.40
CA VAL A 118 -2.99 18.09 -13.52
C VAL A 118 -3.60 17.80 -12.15
N ARG A 119 -2.78 17.75 -11.10
CA ARG A 119 -3.21 17.46 -9.74
C ARG A 119 -3.90 18.64 -9.05
N SER A 120 -3.45 19.88 -9.32
CA SER A 120 -4.16 21.09 -8.88
C SER A 120 -5.54 21.28 -9.55
N SER A 121 -5.81 20.51 -10.60
CA SER A 121 -7.04 20.53 -11.37
C SER A 121 -8.05 19.51 -10.79
N ILE A 122 -8.37 19.66 -9.49
CA ILE A 122 -9.34 18.82 -8.77
C ILE A 122 -10.78 18.88 -9.34
N PRO A 123 -11.30 20.01 -9.87
CA PRO A 123 -12.67 20.06 -10.41
C PRO A 123 -12.95 19.09 -11.55
N PHE A 124 -11.91 18.53 -12.17
CA PHE A 124 -12.01 17.61 -13.30
C PHE A 124 -12.39 16.19 -12.87
N TRP A 125 -12.28 15.88 -11.58
CA TRP A 125 -12.42 14.53 -11.05
C TRP A 125 -13.87 14.04 -11.07
N GLU A 126 -14.84 14.95 -11.15
CA GLU A 126 -16.27 14.64 -11.30
C GLU A 126 -16.59 13.91 -12.62
N TYR A 127 -15.76 14.10 -13.65
CA TYR A 127 -15.94 13.49 -14.97
C TYR A 127 -15.15 12.18 -15.16
N ILE A 128 -14.44 11.72 -14.12
CA ILE A 128 -13.64 10.50 -14.19
C ILE A 128 -14.28 9.44 -13.31
N ASP A 129 -14.60 8.29 -13.91
CA ASP A 129 -15.17 7.15 -13.19
C ASP A 129 -14.09 6.22 -12.61
N ALA A 130 -12.93 6.15 -13.28
CA ALA A 130 -11.70 5.54 -12.80
C ALA A 130 -10.50 6.01 -13.64
N ALA A 131 -9.30 5.86 -13.09
CA ALA A 131 -8.06 6.13 -13.81
C ALA A 131 -7.18 4.88 -13.94
N ILE A 132 -6.63 4.68 -15.13
CA ILE A 132 -5.67 3.63 -15.46
C ILE A 132 -4.35 4.33 -15.78
N VAL A 133 -3.48 4.36 -14.79
CA VAL A 133 -2.14 4.95 -14.87
C VAL A 133 -1.19 3.91 -15.46
N TYR A 134 -0.41 4.29 -16.46
CA TYR A 134 0.58 3.37 -17.05
C TYR A 134 1.96 3.98 -17.09
N GLU A 135 2.97 3.11 -17.06
CA GLU A 135 4.36 3.51 -17.19
C GLU A 135 4.62 4.05 -18.60
N GLY A 136 4.79 5.37 -18.71
CA GLY A 136 5.09 6.01 -19.98
C GLY A 136 6.56 5.81 -20.32
N THR A 137 6.86 5.20 -21.48
CA THR A 137 8.22 5.32 -22.04
C THR A 137 8.49 6.80 -22.29
N PRO A 138 9.66 7.35 -21.93
CA PRO A 138 10.02 8.71 -22.31
C PRO A 138 9.92 8.80 -23.83
N GLU A 139 8.89 9.49 -24.30
CA GLU A 139 8.79 9.89 -25.70
C GLU A 139 9.94 10.84 -25.97
N ARG A 140 10.41 10.90 -27.22
CA ARG A 140 11.58 11.74 -27.51
C ARG A 140 11.24 13.17 -27.09
N PRO A 141 12.20 13.95 -26.56
CA PRO A 141 11.96 15.35 -26.20
C PRO A 141 11.30 16.17 -27.31
N GLU A 142 11.51 15.76 -28.57
CA GLU A 142 10.93 16.34 -29.79
C GLU A 142 9.41 16.18 -29.91
N ASP A 143 8.78 15.24 -29.20
CA ASP A 143 7.33 15.00 -29.25
C ASP A 143 6.54 15.99 -28.35
N PHE A 144 7.22 16.75 -27.48
CA PHE A 144 6.59 17.79 -26.67
C PHE A 144 6.48 19.10 -27.48
N LEU A 145 5.27 19.42 -27.94
CA LEU A 145 4.98 20.63 -28.75
C LEU A 145 5.19 21.97 -28.02
N ASN A 146 5.59 21.96 -26.74
CA ASN A 146 5.79 23.15 -25.91
C ASN A 146 7.02 23.00 -25.01
N GLU A 147 8.04 23.84 -25.22
CA GLU A 147 9.30 23.83 -24.45
C GLU A 147 9.10 24.00 -22.94
N ASN A 148 8.07 24.75 -22.51
CA ASN A 148 7.78 24.91 -21.08
C ASN A 148 7.26 23.61 -20.46
N ILE A 149 6.48 22.83 -21.21
CA ILE A 149 6.01 21.51 -20.79
C ILE A 149 7.18 20.53 -20.82
N ALA A 150 8.07 20.62 -21.82
CA ALA A 150 9.27 19.77 -21.88
C ALA A 150 10.16 19.98 -20.64
N ASN A 151 10.39 21.22 -20.19
CA ASN A 151 11.18 21.50 -18.99
C ASN A 151 10.49 21.00 -17.70
N GLU A 152 9.20 21.28 -17.51
CA GLU A 152 8.44 20.73 -16.36
C GLU A 152 8.40 19.18 -16.40
N THR A 153 8.30 18.57 -17.59
CA THR A 153 8.28 17.11 -17.75
C THR A 153 9.65 16.51 -17.50
N MET A 154 10.73 17.20 -17.87
CA MET A 154 12.10 16.79 -17.53
C MET A 154 12.32 16.86 -16.03
N ASP A 155 11.91 17.94 -15.35
CA ASP A 155 11.97 17.99 -13.89
C ASP A 155 11.14 16.86 -13.25
N LEU A 156 9.92 16.58 -13.73
CA LEU A 156 9.08 15.46 -13.26
C LEU A 156 9.66 14.06 -13.57
N LEU A 157 10.47 13.93 -14.63
CA LEU A 157 11.18 12.68 -14.94
C LEU A 157 12.29 12.39 -13.92
N PHE A 158 12.77 13.42 -13.22
CA PHE A 158 13.93 13.30 -12.34
C PHE A 158 13.59 13.52 -10.86
N ASN A 159 12.71 14.47 -10.52
CA ASN A 159 12.39 14.89 -9.16
C ASN A 159 10.89 15.20 -8.99
N TYR A 160 10.19 14.39 -8.19
CA TYR A 160 8.91 14.78 -7.61
C TYR A 160 8.65 13.99 -6.34
N SER A 161 7.98 14.64 -5.39
CA SER A 161 7.41 14.00 -4.21
C SER A 161 5.90 14.28 -4.15
N LEU A 162 5.11 13.20 -4.09
CA LEU A 162 3.66 13.34 -3.91
C LEU A 162 3.28 13.61 -2.45
N GLU A 163 4.25 13.51 -1.54
CA GLU A 163 4.03 13.66 -0.11
C GLU A 163 3.85 15.12 0.28
N GLU A 164 3.43 15.38 1.51
CA GLU A 164 3.36 16.74 2.02
C GLU A 164 4.75 17.41 2.10
N SER A 165 4.77 18.75 2.06
CA SER A 165 6.03 19.49 2.13
C SER A 165 6.74 19.37 3.49
N GLU A 166 6.02 18.85 4.48
CA GLU A 166 6.51 18.64 5.83
C GLU A 166 5.94 17.32 6.37
N PRO A 167 6.57 16.18 6.07
CA PRO A 167 6.00 14.87 6.38
C PRO A 167 5.69 14.67 7.86
N ASN A 168 4.65 13.87 8.14
CA ASN A 168 4.13 13.61 9.49
C ASN A 168 3.76 14.88 10.27
N ARG A 169 3.34 15.94 9.59
CA ARG A 169 3.17 17.26 10.20
C ARG A 169 2.37 17.27 11.52
N LEU A 170 1.26 16.55 11.58
CA LEU A 170 0.37 16.50 12.76
C LEU A 170 0.99 15.77 13.96
N TYR A 171 2.03 14.97 13.72
CA TYR A 171 2.66 14.08 14.66
C TYR A 171 4.07 14.56 15.06
N ASN A 172 4.56 15.61 14.39
CA ASN A 172 5.83 16.24 14.69
C ASN A 172 5.74 17.03 15.99
N PHE A 173 6.73 16.88 16.85
CA PHE A 173 6.91 17.72 18.02
C PHE A 173 7.39 19.11 17.54
N TYR A 174 6.52 20.11 17.64
CA TYR A 174 6.85 21.52 17.44
C TYR A 174 6.59 22.30 18.73
N ASP A 175 7.41 23.30 19.01
CA ASP A 175 7.20 24.18 20.17
C ASP A 175 6.04 25.20 19.95
N ASN A 176 5.45 25.27 18.74
CA ASN A 176 4.43 26.25 18.34
C ASN A 176 3.20 25.62 17.65
N GLU A 177 2.09 26.38 17.57
CA GLU A 177 0.77 25.96 17.05
C GLU A 177 0.81 25.12 15.76
N VAL A 178 0.17 23.95 15.81
CA VAL A 178 -0.04 23.04 14.68
C VAL A 178 -0.95 23.73 13.66
N PRO A 179 -0.51 23.92 12.40
CA PRO A 179 -1.36 24.57 11.40
C PRO A 179 -2.57 23.69 11.05
N GLU A 180 -3.76 24.30 10.96
CA GLU A 180 -5.03 23.61 10.64
C GLU A 180 -5.04 22.87 9.28
N ASN A 181 -4.10 23.16 8.39
CA ASN A 181 -4.02 22.57 7.06
C ASN A 181 -2.68 21.85 6.87
N LEU A 182 -2.75 20.51 6.70
CA LEU A 182 -1.63 19.62 6.36
C LEU A 182 -0.79 20.19 5.19
N CYS A 183 -1.48 20.69 4.16
CA CYS A 183 -0.88 21.22 2.94
C CYS A 183 -0.48 22.70 3.04
N SER A 184 -0.49 23.29 4.23
CA SER A 184 -0.14 24.70 4.41
C SER A 184 1.32 24.95 4.06
N LYS A 185 1.56 25.96 3.21
CA LYS A 185 2.91 26.44 2.89
C LYS A 185 3.58 27.22 4.03
N ARG A 186 2.86 27.50 5.13
CA ARG A 186 3.44 28.17 6.31
C ARG A 186 4.16 27.15 7.17
N GLY A 187 5.24 27.54 7.86
CA GLY A 187 6.02 26.66 8.74
C GLY A 187 7.19 25.96 8.04
N PRO A 188 7.87 25.02 8.72
CA PRO A 188 8.96 24.23 8.14
C PRO A 188 8.52 23.48 6.88
N ARG A 189 9.44 23.37 5.92
CA ARG A 189 9.22 22.66 4.64
C ARG A 189 10.43 21.81 4.33
N ARG A 190 10.52 20.64 4.96
CA ARG A 190 11.68 19.77 4.76
C ARG A 190 11.65 19.04 3.42
N ASN A 191 10.47 18.79 2.87
CA ASN A 191 10.30 18.21 1.55
C ASN A 191 9.91 19.31 0.57
N ASP A 192 10.89 20.00 -0.02
CA ASP A 192 10.62 21.15 -0.91
C ASP A 192 9.82 20.77 -2.16
N GLU A 193 10.03 19.54 -2.65
CA GLU A 193 9.32 18.96 -3.78
C GLU A 193 7.96 18.35 -3.41
N GLY A 194 7.63 18.31 -2.11
CA GLY A 194 6.35 17.83 -1.62
C GLY A 194 5.19 18.74 -2.01
N ASP A 195 4.18 18.18 -2.66
CA ASP A 195 3.00 18.91 -3.12
C ASP A 195 1.67 18.41 -2.53
N CYS A 196 1.75 17.50 -1.56
CA CYS A 196 0.61 17.02 -0.78
C CYS A 196 -0.43 16.21 -1.57
N THR A 197 -0.10 15.73 -2.76
CA THR A 197 -1.04 14.90 -3.55
C THR A 197 -1.49 13.65 -2.81
N LEU A 198 -0.60 13.02 -2.05
CA LEU A 198 -0.92 11.84 -1.25
C LEU A 198 -1.93 12.14 -0.15
N GLN A 199 -2.14 13.40 0.22
CA GLN A 199 -3.09 13.85 1.23
C GLN A 199 -4.50 14.10 0.65
N HIS A 200 -4.68 14.01 -0.67
CA HIS A 200 -5.96 14.18 -1.31
C HIS A 200 -6.73 12.86 -1.46
N PHE A 201 -8.05 12.93 -1.30
CA PHE A 201 -8.95 11.84 -1.61
C PHE A 201 -9.39 11.88 -3.08
N ILE A 202 -9.17 10.79 -3.80
CA ILE A 202 -9.59 10.56 -5.18
C ILE A 202 -10.87 9.70 -5.18
N PRO A 203 -12.03 10.24 -5.60
CA PRO A 203 -13.34 9.60 -5.43
C PRO A 203 -13.62 8.51 -6.49
N PHE A 204 -12.57 7.86 -6.99
CA PHE A 204 -12.61 6.78 -7.94
C PHE A 204 -11.36 5.90 -7.80
N ASN A 205 -11.45 4.67 -8.31
CA ASN A 205 -10.32 3.75 -8.30
C ASN A 205 -9.22 4.23 -9.27
N VAL A 206 -7.96 4.14 -8.82
CA VAL A 206 -6.78 4.43 -9.62
C VAL A 206 -5.93 3.17 -9.69
N PHE A 207 -5.84 2.59 -10.88
CA PHE A 207 -5.07 1.37 -11.16
C PHE A 207 -3.77 1.73 -11.84
N ARG A 208 -2.70 0.99 -11.55
CA ARG A 208 -1.46 1.03 -12.33
C ARG A 208 -1.31 -0.24 -13.17
N ILE A 209 -0.94 -0.05 -14.42
CA ILE A 209 -0.63 -1.13 -15.37
C ILE A 209 0.73 -0.93 -16.02
N ASN A 210 1.30 -2.03 -16.54
CA ASN A 210 2.52 -1.95 -17.34
C ASN A 210 2.27 -1.42 -18.76
N ALA A 211 3.32 -0.96 -19.42
CA ALA A 211 3.25 -0.39 -20.78
C ALA A 211 2.67 -1.37 -21.82
N SER A 212 2.93 -2.68 -21.68
CA SER A 212 2.44 -3.71 -22.59
C SER A 212 0.91 -3.84 -22.54
N LEU A 213 0.34 -3.87 -21.33
CA LEU A 213 -1.10 -3.90 -21.13
C LEU A 213 -1.75 -2.61 -21.64
N ALA A 214 -1.14 -1.45 -21.38
CA ALA A 214 -1.63 -0.17 -21.88
C ALA A 214 -1.66 -0.13 -23.42
N GLN A 215 -0.62 -0.64 -24.09
CA GLN A 215 -0.59 -0.77 -25.55
C GLN A 215 -1.71 -1.68 -26.07
N GLY A 216 -1.99 -2.79 -25.38
CA GLY A 216 -3.09 -3.69 -25.71
C GLY A 216 -4.46 -3.02 -25.59
N LEU A 217 -4.68 -2.26 -24.52
CA LEU A 217 -5.91 -1.48 -24.33
C LEU A 217 -6.06 -0.40 -25.40
N ARG A 218 -4.99 0.35 -25.69
CA ARG A 218 -4.95 1.37 -26.75
C ARG A 218 -5.32 0.80 -28.12
N ALA A 219 -4.70 -0.31 -28.50
CA ALA A 219 -4.96 -0.98 -29.79
C ALA A 219 -6.38 -1.55 -29.89
N THR A 220 -7.01 -1.83 -28.75
CA THR A 220 -8.42 -2.26 -28.71
C THR A 220 -9.34 -1.06 -28.83
N ALA A 221 -9.13 -0.01 -28.04
CA ALA A 221 -9.93 1.20 -28.06
C ALA A 221 -9.90 1.92 -29.42
N SER A 222 -8.75 2.00 -30.08
CA SER A 222 -8.58 2.66 -31.38
C SER A 222 -9.34 1.98 -32.53
N ARG A 223 -9.89 0.78 -32.33
CA ARG A 223 -10.76 0.12 -33.32
C ARG A 223 -12.19 0.67 -33.29
N PHE A 224 -12.59 1.24 -32.16
CA PHE A 224 -13.95 1.71 -31.89
C PHE A 224 -14.03 3.23 -31.81
N HIS A 225 -12.92 3.89 -31.46
CA HIS A 225 -12.81 5.33 -31.36
C HIS A 225 -11.79 5.88 -32.37
N ASP A 226 -12.15 6.95 -33.10
CA ASP A 226 -11.18 7.75 -33.84
C ASP A 226 -10.51 8.73 -32.87
N PRO A 227 -9.21 8.57 -32.56
CA PRO A 227 -8.53 9.40 -31.57
C PRO A 227 -8.50 10.89 -31.92
N LYS A 228 -8.86 11.28 -33.15
CA LYS A 228 -8.97 12.68 -33.58
C LYS A 228 -10.38 13.24 -33.55
N ALA A 229 -11.40 12.38 -33.43
CA ALA A 229 -12.78 12.82 -33.44
C ALA A 229 -13.10 13.52 -32.12
N THR A 230 -13.65 14.73 -32.23
CA THR A 230 -14.15 15.45 -31.06
C THR A 230 -15.37 14.73 -30.47
N PRO A 231 -15.66 14.88 -29.18
CA PRO A 231 -16.83 14.24 -28.57
C PRO A 231 -18.16 14.54 -29.29
N LYS A 232 -18.29 15.74 -29.86
CA LYS A 232 -19.45 16.15 -30.68
C LYS A 232 -19.54 15.42 -32.02
N GLU A 233 -18.41 15.07 -32.63
CA GLU A 233 -18.37 14.20 -33.81
C GLU A 233 -18.65 12.74 -33.41
N GLU A 234 -18.21 12.37 -32.21
CA GLU A 234 -18.56 11.18 -31.45
C GLU A 234 -20.07 10.89 -31.46
N GLU A 235 -20.78 11.85 -30.86
CA GLU A 235 -22.22 11.82 -30.64
C GLU A 235 -23.01 11.76 -31.94
N LYS A 236 -22.52 12.42 -33.01
CA LYS A 236 -23.14 12.35 -34.34
C LYS A 236 -23.04 10.98 -34.98
N ASN A 237 -22.07 10.16 -34.58
CA ASN A 237 -21.89 8.80 -35.06
C ASN A 237 -22.50 7.76 -34.11
N SER A 238 -23.73 8.00 -33.64
CA SER A 238 -24.43 7.18 -32.65
C SER A 238 -24.63 5.70 -33.01
N PHE A 239 -24.26 5.26 -34.22
CA PHE A 239 -24.37 3.85 -34.64
C PHE A 239 -23.12 3.01 -34.37
N ARG A 240 -21.98 3.62 -34.01
CA ARG A 240 -20.74 2.85 -33.81
C ARG A 240 -20.71 2.19 -32.42
N PRO A 241 -20.30 0.91 -32.32
CA PRO A 241 -20.06 0.28 -31.04
C PRO A 241 -18.90 0.98 -30.32
N GLN A 242 -18.98 1.07 -29.00
CA GLN A 242 -17.98 1.73 -28.16
C GLN A 242 -17.22 0.72 -27.31
N TYR A 243 -15.93 0.97 -27.09
CA TYR A 243 -15.14 0.20 -26.13
C TYR A 243 -15.24 0.85 -24.75
N LYS A 244 -15.90 0.17 -23.82
CA LYS A 244 -16.08 0.61 -22.44
C LYS A 244 -15.18 -0.17 -21.49
N ILE A 245 -14.82 0.49 -20.40
CA ILE A 245 -14.19 -0.14 -19.25
C ILE A 245 -15.15 -0.05 -18.07
N GLN A 246 -15.31 -1.15 -17.37
CA GLN A 246 -15.95 -1.24 -16.06
C GLN A 246 -14.86 -1.26 -14.98
N SER A 247 -14.81 -0.23 -14.14
CA SER A 247 -14.12 -0.28 -12.84
C SER A 247 -14.96 -1.11 -11.88
N ILE A 248 -14.34 -2.08 -11.21
CA ILE A 248 -15.00 -3.06 -10.35
C ILE A 248 -14.37 -3.01 -8.97
N GLY A 249 -15.22 -3.13 -7.96
CA GLY A 249 -14.82 -3.22 -6.57
C GLY A 249 -14.83 -1.85 -5.89
N ARG A 250 -15.21 -1.86 -4.62
CA ARG A 250 -15.25 -0.68 -3.77
C ARG A 250 -14.23 -0.74 -2.64
N MET A 251 -13.86 0.44 -2.17
CA MET A 251 -13.27 0.61 -0.85
C MET A 251 -14.41 0.63 0.17
N TRP A 252 -14.29 -0.12 1.26
CA TRP A 252 -15.36 -0.26 2.24
C TRP A 252 -15.44 0.95 3.18
N ALA A 253 -14.30 1.59 3.48
CA ALA A 253 -14.21 2.75 4.36
C ALA A 253 -14.59 4.03 3.61
N CYS A 254 -15.86 4.13 3.23
CA CYS A 254 -16.36 5.19 2.36
C CYS A 254 -17.60 5.83 2.95
N ALA A 255 -17.67 7.17 2.94
CA ALA A 255 -18.89 7.87 3.32
C ALA A 255 -19.99 7.62 2.29
N THR A 256 -20.97 6.78 2.62
CA THR A 256 -22.11 6.50 1.73
C THR A 256 -23.19 7.58 1.90
N ASN A 257 -23.24 8.51 0.94
CA ASN A 257 -24.41 9.28 0.45
C ASN A 257 -25.42 9.94 1.43
N GLU A 258 -25.12 10.16 2.70
CA GLU A 258 -25.79 11.24 3.45
C GLU A 258 -25.19 12.62 3.09
N ILE A 259 -24.87 12.85 1.82
CA ILE A 259 -24.66 14.21 1.31
C ILE A 259 -26.07 14.73 1.03
N PRO A 260 -26.62 15.64 1.84
CA PRO A 260 -27.89 16.28 1.50
C PRO A 260 -27.65 16.94 0.14
N THR A 261 -28.40 16.54 -0.89
CA THR A 261 -28.32 17.20 -2.19
C THR A 261 -28.44 18.70 -1.95
N PRO A 262 -27.42 19.51 -2.28
CA PRO A 262 -27.50 20.95 -2.05
C PRO A 262 -28.74 21.47 -2.79
N PRO A 263 -29.50 22.39 -2.19
CA PRO A 263 -30.63 23.02 -2.88
C PRO A 263 -30.15 23.53 -4.24
N PRO A 264 -30.89 23.27 -5.34
CA PRO A 264 -30.51 23.78 -6.65
C PRO A 264 -30.32 25.30 -6.58
N GLY A 265 -29.09 25.78 -6.79
CA GLY A 265 -28.73 27.20 -6.76
C GLY A 265 -27.59 27.61 -5.80
N THR A 266 -27.09 26.73 -4.93
CA THR A 266 -25.94 27.08 -4.06
C THR A 266 -24.61 26.74 -4.71
N THR A 267 -23.87 27.76 -5.16
CA THR A 267 -22.57 27.63 -5.87
C THR A 267 -21.34 27.52 -4.96
N ASN A 268 -21.50 27.25 -3.67
CA ASN A 268 -20.37 27.04 -2.76
C ASN A 268 -19.94 25.57 -2.78
N SER A 269 -19.27 25.16 -3.86
CA SER A 269 -18.83 23.78 -4.09
C SER A 269 -17.73 23.29 -3.12
N SER A 270 -17.01 24.20 -2.47
CA SER A 270 -15.88 23.84 -1.59
C SER A 270 -16.28 23.39 -0.17
N SER A 271 -17.46 23.77 0.32
CA SER A 271 -17.93 23.35 1.65
C SER A 271 -18.55 21.96 1.68
N ASN A 272 -19.07 21.46 0.55
CA ASN A 272 -19.73 20.15 0.49
C ASN A 272 -18.75 18.97 0.32
N ILE A 273 -17.53 19.20 -0.20
CA ILE A 273 -16.51 18.14 -0.31
C ILE A 273 -16.01 17.68 1.08
N ARG A 274 -16.13 18.52 2.12
CA ARG A 274 -15.79 18.14 3.51
C ARG A 274 -16.66 17.01 4.08
N GLN A 275 -17.80 16.67 3.47
CA GLN A 275 -18.72 15.63 3.94
C GLN A 275 -18.39 14.21 3.43
N LEU A 276 -17.32 14.02 2.65
CA LEU A 276 -16.96 12.72 2.06
C LEU A 276 -15.93 11.91 2.85
N PHE A 277 -15.40 12.44 3.96
CA PHE A 277 -14.33 11.78 4.71
C PHE A 277 -14.87 10.85 5.79
N ILE A 278 -14.31 9.65 5.87
CA ILE A 278 -14.53 8.74 7.00
C ILE A 278 -13.35 8.88 7.97
N THR A 279 -13.61 8.97 9.27
CA THR A 279 -12.55 8.98 10.28
C THR A 279 -12.12 7.55 10.62
N SER A 280 -10.88 7.38 11.09
CA SER A 280 -10.42 6.08 11.62
C SER A 280 -11.33 5.53 12.70
N GLU A 281 -11.86 6.39 13.59
CA GLU A 281 -12.80 5.98 14.64
C GLU A 281 -14.06 5.34 14.05
N ARG A 282 -14.73 6.06 13.14
CA ARG A 282 -15.94 5.57 12.48
C ARG A 282 -15.66 4.28 11.71
N CYS A 283 -14.58 4.26 10.96
CA CYS A 283 -14.23 3.15 10.10
C CYS A 283 -13.89 1.85 10.87
N LEU A 284 -13.12 1.95 11.97
CA LEU A 284 -12.83 0.79 12.83
C LEU A 284 -14.10 0.27 13.52
N LYS A 285 -14.98 1.19 13.96
CA LYS A 285 -16.27 0.84 14.55
C LYS A 285 -17.19 0.11 13.55
N GLU A 286 -17.22 0.56 12.30
CA GLU A 286 -17.99 -0.05 11.20
C GLU A 286 -17.32 -1.31 10.61
N ARG A 287 -16.08 -1.63 11.03
CA ARG A 287 -15.26 -2.75 10.53
C ARG A 287 -15.00 -2.69 9.03
N THR A 288 -14.83 -1.48 8.52
CA THR A 288 -14.56 -1.21 7.11
C THR A 288 -13.09 -0.93 6.83
N CYS A 289 -12.23 -0.91 7.86
CA CYS A 289 -10.78 -0.77 7.78
C CYS A 289 -10.08 -1.50 8.92
N ILE A 290 -8.76 -1.51 8.82
CA ILE A 290 -7.81 -1.99 9.82
C ILE A 290 -6.67 -0.96 9.99
N PRO A 291 -5.94 -0.95 11.12
CA PRO A 291 -4.85 0.00 11.31
C PRO A 291 -3.76 -0.12 10.24
N VAL A 292 -3.24 1.00 9.76
CA VAL A 292 -2.02 1.00 8.96
C VAL A 292 -0.85 0.69 9.87
N GLY A 293 0.00 -0.24 9.44
CA GLY A 293 1.13 -0.68 10.23
C GLY A 293 1.59 -2.10 9.92
N GLY A 294 2.51 -2.57 10.74
CA GLY A 294 3.04 -3.92 10.64
C GLY A 294 3.78 -4.30 11.91
N HIS A 295 4.98 -4.83 11.76
CA HIS A 295 5.86 -5.14 12.89
C HIS A 295 7.21 -4.47 12.70
N SER A 296 7.71 -3.87 13.78
CA SER A 296 9.09 -3.43 13.92
C SER A 296 9.96 -4.61 14.36
N VAL A 297 11.26 -4.54 14.11
CA VAL A 297 12.24 -5.50 14.63
C VAL A 297 13.20 -4.77 15.55
N TRP A 298 13.51 -5.37 16.69
CA TRP A 298 14.60 -4.90 17.53
C TRP A 298 15.51 -6.04 17.96
N SER A 299 16.79 -5.72 18.18
CA SER A 299 17.82 -6.71 18.47
C SER A 299 18.92 -6.14 19.35
N ALA A 300 19.19 -6.78 20.49
CA ALA A 300 20.33 -6.42 21.33
C ALA A 300 21.58 -7.20 20.95
N LEU A 301 22.74 -6.53 20.95
CA LEU A 301 24.02 -7.21 20.79
C LEU A 301 24.35 -8.03 22.05
N GLY A 302 24.44 -9.34 21.89
CA GLY A 302 24.63 -10.26 23.00
C GLY A 302 23.34 -10.49 23.81
N ARG A 303 23.47 -10.95 25.06
CA ARG A 303 22.33 -11.24 25.93
C ARG A 303 21.99 -10.04 26.80
N ILE A 304 20.72 -9.65 26.87
CA ILE A 304 20.23 -8.65 27.82
C ILE A 304 20.20 -9.27 29.21
N ASN A 305 20.91 -8.65 30.15
CA ASN A 305 20.89 -9.05 31.55
C ASN A 305 19.70 -8.40 32.29
N SER A 306 18.55 -9.09 32.25
CA SER A 306 17.33 -8.67 32.96
C SER A 306 17.44 -8.75 34.49
N SER A 307 18.52 -9.32 35.04
CA SER A 307 18.75 -9.47 36.48
C SER A 307 19.28 -8.18 37.12
N LYS A 308 19.91 -7.29 36.35
CA LYS A 308 20.38 -5.98 36.86
C LYS A 308 19.18 -5.10 37.24
N PRO A 309 19.25 -4.27 38.28
CA PRO A 309 18.22 -3.27 38.54
C PRO A 309 18.15 -2.26 37.38
N PRO A 310 16.98 -1.64 37.10
CA PRO A 310 16.83 -0.71 35.98
C PRO A 310 17.89 0.40 35.91
N SER A 311 18.27 0.98 37.06
CA SER A 311 19.28 2.04 37.18
C SER A 311 20.67 1.66 36.66
N ASP A 312 20.99 0.37 36.64
CA ASP A 312 22.31 -0.13 36.28
C ASP A 312 22.33 -0.65 34.82
N ARG A 313 21.20 -0.56 34.13
CA ARG A 313 21.07 -0.95 32.73
C ARG A 313 21.32 0.28 31.88
N LYS A 314 22.33 0.17 31.01
CA LYS A 314 22.71 1.22 30.07
C LYS A 314 22.62 0.69 28.65
N TYR A 315 21.86 1.37 27.81
CA TYR A 315 21.65 0.99 26.42
C TYR A 315 22.03 2.13 25.48
N LEU A 316 22.51 1.74 24.31
CA LEU A 316 22.63 2.62 23.15
C LEU A 316 21.65 2.10 22.10
N PHE A 317 20.57 2.83 21.86
CA PHE A 317 19.60 2.52 20.84
C PHE A 317 20.10 3.07 19.51
N ILE A 318 20.21 2.21 18.50
CA ILE A 318 20.50 2.61 17.12
C ILE A 318 19.24 2.33 16.31
N THR A 319 18.67 3.35 15.69
CA THR A 319 17.35 3.20 15.04
C THR A 319 17.39 3.62 13.58
N ALA A 320 16.58 2.97 12.75
CA ALA A 320 16.32 3.35 11.37
C ALA A 320 14.87 2.97 10.97
N PRO A 321 14.23 3.73 10.07
CA PRO A 321 12.97 3.32 9.48
C PRO A 321 13.17 2.13 8.52
N MET A 322 12.18 1.24 8.44
CA MET A 322 12.16 0.14 7.45
C MET A 322 11.00 0.22 6.46
N ASP A 323 10.11 1.20 6.62
CA ASP A 323 8.99 1.46 5.72
C ASP A 323 9.24 2.68 4.83
N SER A 324 8.49 2.77 3.73
CA SER A 324 8.40 3.96 2.89
C SER A 324 7.00 4.09 2.30
N TYR A 325 6.74 5.18 1.59
CA TYR A 325 5.42 5.49 1.05
C TYR A 325 5.46 5.90 -0.42
N ALA A 326 4.34 5.71 -1.11
CA ALA A 326 4.07 6.10 -2.49
C ALA A 326 2.55 5.97 -2.74
N LEU A 327 2.05 6.56 -3.84
CA LEU A 327 0.62 6.43 -4.20
C LEU A 327 0.20 4.97 -4.43
N PHE A 328 1.10 4.18 -5.03
CA PHE A 328 0.93 2.75 -5.23
C PHE A 328 1.81 2.01 -4.22
N PRO A 329 1.24 1.26 -3.25
CA PRO A 329 2.00 0.58 -2.21
C PRO A 329 3.14 -0.30 -2.73
N GLU A 330 2.98 -0.97 -3.87
CA GLU A 330 4.01 -1.83 -4.45
C GLU A 330 5.23 -1.06 -4.99
N LEU A 331 5.14 0.26 -5.15
CA LEU A 331 6.21 1.12 -5.64
C LEU A 331 6.82 2.01 -4.56
N SER A 332 6.47 1.80 -3.30
CA SER A 332 7.03 2.49 -2.14
C SER A 332 8.44 2.02 -1.81
N MET A 333 9.36 2.02 -2.79
CA MET A 333 10.70 1.45 -2.62
C MET A 333 11.51 2.18 -1.54
N GLY A 334 11.47 3.51 -1.49
CA GLY A 334 12.12 4.28 -0.43
C GLY A 334 13.63 4.10 -0.36
N ALA A 335 14.28 3.82 -1.49
CA ALA A 335 15.70 3.49 -1.54
C ALA A 335 16.55 4.58 -0.88
N SER A 336 16.24 5.83 -1.19
CA SER A 336 16.94 6.98 -0.63
C SER A 336 16.38 7.51 0.66
N ALA A 337 15.06 7.48 0.77
CA ALA A 337 14.37 8.07 1.89
C ALA A 337 14.59 7.25 3.19
N GLU A 338 14.51 5.91 3.14
CA GLU A 338 14.54 5.08 4.36
C GLU A 338 15.47 3.86 4.28
N ILE A 339 15.45 3.12 3.16
CA ILE A 339 16.10 1.81 3.10
C ILE A 339 17.63 1.90 3.17
N THR A 340 18.24 2.97 2.66
CA THR A 340 19.68 3.17 2.84
C THR A 340 20.07 3.33 4.32
N ALA A 341 19.24 4.00 5.13
CA ALA A 341 19.48 4.12 6.57
C ALA A 341 19.38 2.75 7.27
N LEU A 342 18.37 1.95 6.92
CA LEU A 342 18.24 0.57 7.39
C LEU A 342 19.45 -0.29 7.02
N ALA A 343 19.89 -0.23 5.75
CA ALA A 343 21.04 -0.98 5.26
C ALA A 343 22.34 -0.60 5.99
N VAL A 344 22.54 0.69 6.24
CA VAL A 344 23.68 1.19 7.03
C VAL A 344 23.60 0.69 8.47
N MET A 345 22.45 0.77 9.13
CA MET A 345 22.27 0.25 10.49
C MET A 345 22.58 -1.25 10.59
N MET A 346 22.11 -2.05 9.63
CA MET A 346 22.37 -3.48 9.57
C MET A 346 23.87 -3.78 9.33
N ALA A 347 24.54 -3.04 8.45
CA ALA A 347 25.99 -3.18 8.25
C ALA A 347 26.78 -2.78 9.51
N ILE A 348 26.34 -1.74 10.23
CA ILE A 348 26.91 -1.38 11.54
C ILE A 348 26.74 -2.54 12.53
N ALA A 349 25.56 -3.15 12.61
CA ALA A 349 25.32 -4.29 13.49
C ALA A 349 26.25 -5.48 13.17
N GLU A 350 26.44 -5.80 11.89
CA GLU A 350 27.41 -6.82 11.47
C GLU A 350 28.83 -6.49 11.95
N THR A 351 29.31 -5.27 11.68
CA THR A 351 30.68 -4.85 12.00
C THR A 351 30.93 -4.79 13.51
N VAL A 352 30.03 -4.14 14.27
CA VAL A 352 30.16 -4.01 15.73
C VAL A 352 30.11 -5.38 16.39
N ALA A 353 29.24 -6.28 15.92
CA ALA A 353 29.17 -7.62 16.48
C ALA A 353 30.38 -8.49 16.11
N SER A 354 30.96 -8.30 14.91
CA SER A 354 32.21 -8.96 14.53
C SER A 354 33.35 -8.50 15.44
N TYR A 355 33.48 -7.19 15.63
CA TYR A 355 34.48 -6.57 16.51
C TYR A 355 34.35 -7.05 17.96
N TRP A 356 33.13 -7.04 18.52
CA TRP A 356 32.91 -7.51 19.88
C TRP A 356 33.35 -8.97 20.11
N ARG A 357 33.18 -9.85 19.11
CA ARG A 357 33.58 -11.26 19.21
C ARG A 357 35.08 -11.48 19.20
N THR A 358 35.86 -10.61 18.55
CA THR A 358 37.33 -10.75 18.55
C THR A 358 37.96 -10.33 19.87
N ARG A 359 37.26 -9.51 20.66
CA ARG A 359 37.67 -8.98 21.97
C ARG A 359 37.13 -9.81 23.16
N ALA A 360 36.95 -11.11 22.96
CA ALA A 360 36.21 -12.01 23.86
C ALA A 360 36.72 -12.12 25.32
N ASP A 361 37.77 -11.39 25.71
CA ASP A 361 38.37 -11.46 27.05
C ASP A 361 38.02 -10.23 27.94
N GLU A 362 37.39 -9.17 27.39
CA GLU A 362 37.07 -7.92 28.12
C GLU A 362 35.55 -7.64 28.09
N ARG A 363 34.78 -8.28 28.98
CA ARG A 363 33.32 -8.47 28.80
C ARG A 363 32.42 -7.65 29.74
N GLU A 364 32.35 -6.35 29.53
CA GLU A 364 31.14 -5.62 29.90
C GLU A 364 30.91 -4.45 28.95
N PHE A 365 29.70 -4.32 28.42
CA PHE A 365 29.32 -3.13 27.68
C PHE A 365 29.22 -1.95 28.64
N LYS A 366 29.88 -0.83 28.30
CA LYS A 366 29.60 0.46 28.94
C LYS A 366 28.14 0.86 28.68
N ARG A 367 27.68 0.66 27.45
CA ARG A 367 26.28 0.75 27.01
C ARG A 367 26.01 -0.36 26.02
N GLN A 368 25.02 -1.22 26.26
CA GLN A 368 24.72 -2.34 25.37
C GLN A 368 24.02 -1.83 24.09
N PRO A 369 24.56 -2.09 22.88
CA PRO A 369 23.89 -1.72 21.64
C PRO A 369 22.57 -2.48 21.44
N VAL A 370 21.52 -1.75 21.07
CA VAL A 370 20.22 -2.30 20.68
C VAL A 370 19.77 -1.63 19.38
N TYR A 371 19.56 -2.43 18.35
CA TYR A 371 19.18 -1.97 17.02
C TYR A 371 17.66 -2.03 16.86
N PHE A 372 17.06 -1.01 16.26
CA PHE A 372 15.63 -0.89 16.00
C PHE A 372 15.36 -0.58 14.53
N ALA A 373 14.77 -1.52 13.81
CA ALA A 373 14.16 -1.29 12.51
C ALA A 373 12.68 -1.01 12.73
N PHE A 374 12.31 0.27 12.75
CA PHE A 374 10.94 0.68 13.02
C PHE A 374 10.10 0.70 11.75
N ASN A 375 8.96 0.01 11.80
CA ASN A 375 7.96 0.03 10.74
C ASN A 375 6.90 1.12 11.03
N GLY A 376 6.11 1.50 10.03
CA GLY A 376 5.05 2.48 10.17
C GLY A 376 5.52 3.91 10.48
N GLN A 377 6.78 4.26 10.25
CA GLN A 377 7.30 5.60 10.54
C GLN A 377 6.63 6.69 9.70
N SER A 378 6.21 6.36 8.48
CA SER A 378 5.51 7.29 7.57
C SER A 378 4.04 7.56 7.96
N TRP A 379 3.53 6.92 9.02
CA TRP A 379 2.15 7.03 9.49
C TRP A 379 2.09 7.49 10.94
N GLY A 380 2.66 8.67 11.21
CA GLY A 380 2.69 9.25 12.54
C GLY A 380 3.57 8.45 13.51
N TYR A 381 4.74 8.02 13.04
CA TYR A 381 5.73 7.32 13.84
C TYR A 381 5.23 6.05 14.53
N ALA A 382 4.28 5.34 13.89
CA ALA A 382 3.53 4.24 14.48
C ALA A 382 4.42 3.23 15.23
N GLY A 383 5.47 2.70 14.61
CA GLY A 383 6.32 1.69 15.24
C GLY A 383 7.14 2.16 16.44
N SER A 384 7.69 3.37 16.39
CA SER A 384 8.52 3.92 17.47
C SER A 384 7.66 4.44 18.61
N SER A 385 6.57 5.14 18.30
CA SER A 385 5.59 5.59 19.28
C SER A 385 4.92 4.41 19.99
N GLN A 386 4.47 3.39 19.26
CA GLN A 386 3.84 2.21 19.88
C GLN A 386 4.82 1.44 20.77
N PHE A 387 6.07 1.29 20.35
CA PHE A 387 7.10 0.66 21.16
C PHE A 387 7.33 1.41 22.48
N LEU A 388 7.47 2.74 22.43
CA LEU A 388 7.72 3.55 23.62
C LEU A 388 6.50 3.58 24.55
N LYS A 389 5.29 3.71 23.99
CA LYS A 389 4.04 3.54 24.73
C LYS A 389 4.02 2.22 25.47
N ASP A 390 4.35 1.12 24.79
CA ASP A 390 4.35 -0.20 25.41
C ASP A 390 5.43 -0.32 26.50
N VAL A 391 6.65 0.20 26.28
CA VAL A 391 7.71 0.21 27.32
C VAL A 391 7.25 0.91 28.60
N LEU A 392 6.50 2.01 28.49
CA LEU A 392 6.09 2.83 29.61
C LEU A 392 4.79 2.35 30.27
N GLU A 393 3.83 1.88 29.47
CA GLU A 393 2.43 1.72 29.89
C GLU A 393 1.90 0.29 29.81
N PHE A 394 2.54 -0.61 29.03
CA PHE A 394 1.97 -1.92 28.74
C PHE A 394 1.73 -2.77 29.99
N ARG A 395 0.48 -3.21 30.18
CA ARG A 395 0.08 -4.15 31.22
C ARG A 395 -0.32 -5.47 30.58
N CYS A 396 0.26 -6.56 31.09
CA CYS A 396 -0.15 -7.90 30.70
C CYS A 396 -1.16 -8.39 31.74
N GLU A 397 -2.41 -8.61 31.33
CA GLU A 397 -3.43 -9.16 32.22
C GLU A 397 -3.25 -10.66 32.39
N LYS A 398 -2.80 -11.33 31.31
CA LYS A 398 -2.59 -12.77 31.29
C LYS A 398 -1.36 -13.14 30.50
N GLU A 399 -0.35 -13.61 31.22
CA GLU A 399 0.90 -14.09 30.63
C GLU A 399 0.71 -15.44 29.93
N ASN A 400 1.44 -15.65 28.83
CA ASN A 400 1.57 -16.97 28.22
C ASN A 400 2.27 -17.97 29.15
N ASP A 401 1.91 -19.25 29.00
CA ASP A 401 2.44 -20.32 29.83
C ASP A 401 3.87 -20.70 29.39
N ALA A 402 4.85 -20.14 30.09
CA ALA A 402 6.28 -20.39 29.83
C ALA A 402 6.64 -21.88 29.93
N SER A 403 5.89 -22.69 30.69
CA SER A 403 6.11 -24.14 30.77
C SER A 403 5.81 -24.87 29.45
N LYS A 404 5.04 -24.23 28.57
CA LYS A 404 4.71 -24.69 27.21
C LYS A 404 5.60 -24.07 26.14
N ASN A 405 6.74 -23.47 26.54
CA ASN A 405 7.61 -22.68 25.66
C ASN A 405 6.89 -21.51 24.95
N GLN A 406 5.80 -21.01 25.53
CA GLN A 406 5.10 -19.82 25.03
C GLN A 406 5.57 -18.60 25.83
N VAL A 407 6.01 -17.56 25.13
CA VAL A 407 6.45 -16.29 25.73
C VAL A 407 5.51 -15.16 25.38
N GLY A 408 5.58 -14.08 26.14
CA GLY A 408 4.79 -12.89 25.88
C GLY A 408 3.46 -12.88 26.63
N CYS A 409 2.57 -12.00 26.19
CA CYS A 409 1.27 -11.84 26.80
C CYS A 409 0.19 -12.46 25.92
N LYS A 410 -0.79 -13.09 26.57
CA LYS A 410 -2.00 -13.58 25.91
C LYS A 410 -3.05 -12.48 25.78
N GLU A 411 -3.21 -11.66 26.82
CA GLU A 411 -4.24 -10.62 26.90
C GLU A 411 -3.62 -9.32 27.45
N PRO A 412 -3.42 -8.28 26.60
CA PRO A 412 -3.51 -8.32 25.13
C PRO A 412 -2.36 -9.13 24.49
N GLU A 413 -2.58 -9.68 23.30
CA GLU A 413 -1.60 -10.54 22.61
C GLU A 413 -0.31 -9.77 22.25
N ILE A 414 0.85 -10.27 22.71
CA ILE A 414 2.19 -9.80 22.30
C ILE A 414 3.18 -10.96 22.40
N ASP A 415 4.07 -11.10 21.42
CA ASP A 415 4.95 -12.29 21.33
C ASP A 415 6.06 -12.31 22.40
N SER A 416 6.41 -11.17 22.98
CA SER A 416 7.48 -11.08 23.98
C SER A 416 7.29 -9.90 24.92
N LEU A 417 7.55 -10.12 26.21
CA LEU A 417 7.63 -9.05 27.23
C LEU A 417 9.05 -8.53 27.44
N LYS A 418 10.02 -8.94 26.61
CA LYS A 418 11.44 -8.59 26.80
C LYS A 418 11.68 -7.07 26.71
N PHE A 419 10.89 -6.33 25.94
CA PHE A 419 11.01 -4.87 25.82
C PHE A 419 10.84 -4.14 27.16
N LYS A 420 10.14 -4.73 28.15
CA LYS A 420 9.99 -4.13 29.49
C LYS A 420 11.30 -3.92 30.23
N VAL A 421 12.39 -4.56 29.79
CA VAL A 421 13.72 -4.35 30.38
C VAL A 421 14.22 -2.90 30.23
N PHE A 422 13.69 -2.16 29.25
CA PHE A 422 14.07 -0.78 28.96
C PHE A 422 13.37 0.23 29.87
N GLN A 423 12.31 -0.17 30.57
CA GLN A 423 11.61 0.72 31.51
C GLN A 423 12.54 1.13 32.66
N GLY A 424 12.80 2.44 32.78
CA GLY A 424 13.68 3.00 33.81
C GLY A 424 15.17 2.76 33.58
N ALA A 425 15.58 2.35 32.39
CA ALA A 425 16.98 2.21 32.01
C ALA A 425 17.59 3.55 31.55
N ASP A 426 18.91 3.68 31.64
CA ASP A 426 19.66 4.79 31.05
C ASP A 426 19.87 4.52 29.55
N ILE A 427 19.21 5.31 28.70
CA ILE A 427 19.15 5.11 27.25
C ILE A 427 19.76 6.32 26.54
N GLN A 428 20.67 6.06 25.62
CA GLN A 428 21.09 7.02 24.59
C GLN A 428 20.55 6.56 23.24
N VAL A 429 20.16 7.48 22.38
CA VAL A 429 19.55 7.17 21.08
C VAL A 429 20.35 7.80 19.95
N LEU A 430 20.74 6.97 18.99
CA LEU A 430 21.31 7.34 17.71
C LEU A 430 20.35 6.94 16.60
N ASN A 431 19.63 7.91 16.03
CA ASN A 431 18.78 7.66 14.87
C ASN A 431 19.56 7.88 13.58
N ILE A 432 19.30 7.03 12.60
CA ILE A 432 19.88 7.10 11.28
C ILE A 432 18.73 7.31 10.30
N GLY A 433 18.77 8.41 9.54
CA GLY A 433 17.76 8.73 8.53
C GLY A 433 18.40 9.34 7.28
N GLN A 434 17.83 9.12 6.10
CA GLN A 434 18.24 9.72 4.81
C GLN A 434 19.76 9.96 4.69
N LEU A 435 20.54 8.92 4.36
CA LEU A 435 22.02 9.02 4.33
C LEU A 435 22.63 9.27 2.94
N ILE A 436 21.87 9.70 1.93
CA ILE A 436 22.40 9.77 0.56
C ILE A 436 23.02 11.08 0.18
N THR A 437 24.05 11.03 -0.66
CA THR A 437 24.62 12.22 -1.25
C THR A 437 23.95 12.51 -2.59
N PRO A 438 23.45 13.72 -2.86
CA PRO A 438 23.01 14.08 -4.20
C PRO A 438 24.17 13.87 -5.18
N SER A 439 23.86 13.38 -6.38
CA SER A 439 24.82 13.33 -7.48
C SER A 439 25.03 14.78 -7.95
N THR A 440 25.93 15.52 -7.30
CA THR A 440 26.37 16.81 -7.83
C THR A 440 27.28 16.52 -9.00
N GLY A 441 26.68 16.37 -10.18
CA GLY A 441 27.40 16.27 -11.44
C GLY A 441 28.34 17.47 -11.57
N GLY A 442 29.65 17.23 -11.49
CA GLY A 442 30.65 18.14 -12.03
C GLY A 442 31.82 18.56 -11.16
N ASP A 443 31.80 18.39 -9.83
CA ASP A 443 32.95 18.83 -9.00
C ASP A 443 33.37 17.79 -7.96
N SER A 444 34.40 17.01 -8.31
CA SER A 444 35.03 15.97 -7.50
C SER A 444 35.76 16.51 -6.26
N THR A 445 35.69 17.80 -5.98
CA THR A 445 36.38 18.45 -4.86
C THR A 445 35.46 18.86 -3.70
N SER A 446 34.14 18.73 -3.86
CA SER A 446 33.19 19.07 -2.78
C SER A 446 33.16 17.98 -1.70
N SER A 447 33.38 18.38 -0.45
CA SER A 447 33.23 17.50 0.71
C SER A 447 31.78 17.03 0.84
N THR A 448 31.58 15.75 1.09
CA THR A 448 30.26 15.24 1.45
C THR A 448 29.94 15.63 2.89
N GLU A 449 28.92 16.45 3.05
CA GLU A 449 28.41 16.88 4.35
C GLU A 449 27.31 15.95 4.86
N PHE A 450 27.45 15.55 6.12
CA PHE A 450 26.41 14.94 6.95
C PHE A 450 26.06 15.86 8.12
N PHE A 451 24.87 15.69 8.67
CA PHE A 451 24.36 16.55 9.74
C PHE A 451 23.92 15.72 10.94
N SER A 452 24.47 16.09 12.10
CA SER A 452 24.03 15.64 13.41
C SER A 452 23.00 16.63 13.97
N HIS A 453 21.84 16.13 14.34
CA HIS A 453 20.72 16.90 14.87
C HIS A 453 20.50 16.51 16.32
N TYR A 454 20.71 17.45 17.23
CA TYR A 454 20.51 17.29 18.67
C TYR A 454 20.27 18.66 19.33
N GLN A 455 19.56 18.65 20.46
CA GLN A 455 19.21 19.84 21.23
C GLN A 455 20.35 20.23 22.19
N ASP A 456 20.56 21.53 22.40
CA ASP A 456 21.58 22.01 23.35
C ASP A 456 21.30 21.50 24.77
N GLY A 457 22.35 21.02 25.44
CA GLY A 457 22.25 20.40 26.77
C GLY A 457 22.09 18.88 26.76
N THR A 458 21.77 18.27 25.62
CA THR A 458 21.75 16.80 25.43
C THR A 458 22.98 16.33 24.66
N SER A 459 23.56 15.17 25.04
CA SER A 459 24.49 14.38 24.24
C SER A 459 25.86 15.03 23.87
N GLN A 460 26.60 15.64 24.80
CA GLN A 460 27.99 16.04 24.53
C GLN A 460 28.90 14.84 24.22
N GLU A 461 28.73 13.72 24.94
CA GLU A 461 29.54 12.51 24.77
C GLU A 461 29.34 11.89 23.37
N LEU A 462 28.11 11.50 23.04
CA LEU A 462 27.77 10.84 21.76
C LEU A 462 28.11 11.74 20.56
N SER A 463 27.83 13.05 20.61
CA SER A 463 28.21 13.98 19.54
C SER A 463 29.73 14.13 19.41
N SER A 464 30.47 14.17 20.52
CA SER A 464 31.93 14.30 20.49
C SER A 464 32.61 13.07 19.88
N ILE A 465 32.19 11.86 20.26
CA ILE A 465 32.72 10.59 19.76
C ILE A 465 32.35 10.41 18.27
N LEU A 466 31.14 10.80 17.89
CA LEU A 466 30.73 10.76 16.49
C LEU A 466 31.57 11.73 15.66
N ASN A 467 31.77 12.96 16.12
CA ASN A 467 32.57 13.97 15.43
C ASN A 467 34.05 13.55 15.32
N SER A 468 34.65 12.97 16.37
CA SER A 468 36.01 12.44 16.29
C SER A 468 36.13 11.30 15.26
N SER A 469 35.14 10.41 15.21
CA SER A 469 35.08 9.31 14.24
C SER A 469 34.94 9.78 12.80
N PHE A 470 34.15 10.84 12.55
CA PHE A 470 34.06 11.48 11.23
C PHE A 470 35.35 12.23 10.87
N ARG A 471 35.98 12.93 11.84
CA ARG A 471 37.25 13.64 11.63
C ARG A 471 38.39 12.72 11.24
N ALA A 472 38.43 11.51 11.80
CA ALA A 472 39.39 10.49 11.40
C ALA A 472 39.30 10.12 9.90
N ARG A 473 38.16 10.43 9.25
CA ARG A 473 37.88 10.18 7.83
C ARG A 473 37.82 11.44 6.97
N VAL A 474 38.35 12.58 7.43
CA VAL A 474 38.41 13.83 6.63
C VAL A 474 39.16 13.62 5.31
N ARG A 475 40.14 12.71 5.26
CA ARG A 475 40.84 12.35 4.01
C ARG A 475 39.92 11.73 2.95
N SER A 476 38.78 11.17 3.36
CA SER A 476 37.72 10.66 2.49
C SER A 476 36.76 11.76 2.01
N GLY A 477 37.00 13.03 2.37
CA GLY A 477 36.14 14.16 2.00
C GLY A 477 34.84 14.24 2.81
N LEU A 478 34.76 13.57 3.97
CA LEU A 478 33.59 13.62 4.84
C LEU A 478 33.67 14.79 5.82
N SER A 479 32.56 15.49 6.00
CA SER A 479 32.34 16.42 7.11
C SER A 479 31.07 16.06 7.87
N LEU A 480 31.10 16.33 9.17
CA LEU A 480 29.93 16.25 10.04
C LEU A 480 29.69 17.63 10.63
N GLU A 481 28.52 18.19 10.34
CA GLU A 481 28.07 19.47 10.85
C GLU A 481 26.87 19.31 11.78
N ARG A 482 26.49 20.41 12.45
CA ARG A 482 25.27 20.46 13.25
C ARG A 482 24.10 20.88 12.36
N GLY A 483 23.04 20.07 12.33
CA GLY A 483 21.79 20.33 11.61
C GLY A 483 20.68 20.88 12.52
N GLY A 484 19.54 21.20 11.92
CA GLY A 484 18.29 21.51 12.63
C GLY A 484 18.18 22.93 13.19
N LEU A 485 19.27 23.70 13.24
CA LEU A 485 19.25 25.11 13.67
C LEU A 485 18.65 25.99 12.57
N VAL A 486 17.44 26.48 12.80
CA VAL A 486 16.76 27.49 11.94
C VAL A 486 17.31 28.88 12.23
N ASN A 487 17.46 29.18 13.52
CA ASN A 487 18.08 30.37 14.10
C ASN A 487 19.01 29.94 15.25
N ASP A 488 19.73 30.87 15.89
CA ASP A 488 20.62 30.57 17.02
C ASP A 488 19.92 29.96 18.26
N SER A 489 18.58 29.85 18.26
CA SER A 489 17.78 29.31 19.39
C SER A 489 16.71 28.28 19.01
N ASP A 490 16.27 28.22 17.74
CA ASP A 490 15.18 27.32 17.32
C ASP A 490 15.74 26.04 16.69
N PHE A 491 15.48 24.90 17.33
CA PHE A 491 15.91 23.59 16.86
C PHE A 491 14.74 22.78 16.29
N LEU A 492 14.81 22.47 14.99
CA LEU A 492 13.90 21.54 14.34
C LEU A 492 14.41 20.12 14.45
N THR A 493 13.71 19.31 15.24
CA THR A 493 13.97 17.86 15.35
C THR A 493 13.67 17.18 14.00
N PRO A 494 14.53 16.29 13.48
CA PRO A 494 14.33 15.56 12.20
C PRO A 494 13.02 14.78 12.06
N ILE A 495 12.65 14.42 10.81
CA ILE A 495 11.50 13.53 10.54
C ILE A 495 11.99 12.08 10.72
N ASP A 496 12.09 11.64 11.96
CA ASP A 496 12.46 10.27 12.29
C ASP A 496 11.95 9.88 13.69
N ALA A 497 12.40 8.73 14.20
CA ALA A 497 11.98 8.22 15.50
C ALA A 497 12.29 9.16 16.69
N SER A 498 13.20 10.13 16.56
CA SER A 498 13.49 11.14 17.59
C SER A 498 12.23 11.88 18.05
N GLN A 499 11.26 12.08 17.15
CA GLN A 499 9.97 12.70 17.46
C GLN A 499 9.22 11.89 18.54
N SER A 500 9.21 10.56 18.41
CA SER A 500 8.57 9.69 19.41
C SER A 500 9.34 9.65 20.72
N PHE A 501 10.67 9.61 20.68
CA PHE A 501 11.48 9.65 21.89
C PHE A 501 11.27 10.96 22.66
N ARG A 502 11.25 12.09 21.97
CA ARG A 502 10.98 13.40 22.57
C ARG A 502 9.57 13.47 23.14
N TYR A 503 8.57 12.92 22.46
CA TYR A 503 7.20 12.89 22.98
C TYR A 503 7.07 12.08 24.28
N TYR A 504 7.63 10.87 24.34
CA TYR A 504 7.45 9.98 25.49
C TYR A 504 8.44 10.23 26.65
N TYR A 505 9.64 10.74 26.35
CA TYR A 505 10.68 10.94 27.36
C TYR A 505 11.02 12.42 27.62
N GLU A 506 10.49 13.35 26.84
CA GLU A 506 10.82 14.78 26.91
C GLU A 506 12.35 14.97 26.78
N ASP A 507 12.93 15.88 27.56
CA ASP A 507 14.37 16.19 27.55
C ASP A 507 15.21 15.20 28.41
N ARG A 508 14.63 14.06 28.84
CA ARG A 508 15.31 13.10 29.74
C ARG A 508 16.27 12.16 29.03
N LEU A 509 16.20 12.06 27.70
CA LEU A 509 17.07 11.18 26.91
C LEU A 509 18.01 11.99 26.01
N ASP A 510 19.22 11.48 25.88
CA ASP A 510 20.18 11.93 24.86
C ASP A 510 19.76 11.34 23.50
N VAL A 511 19.20 12.19 22.63
CA VAL A 511 18.77 11.79 21.28
C VAL A 511 19.57 12.55 20.25
N LEU A 512 20.30 11.82 19.40
CA LEU A 512 21.01 12.36 18.25
C LEU A 512 20.51 11.68 16.98
N SER A 513 20.12 12.48 16.00
CA SER A 513 19.75 12.01 14.66
C SER A 513 20.85 12.37 13.65
N LEU A 514 21.28 11.41 12.85
CA LEU A 514 22.26 11.59 11.78
C LEU A 514 21.57 11.49 10.42
N THR A 515 21.75 12.52 9.59
CA THR A 515 21.13 12.62 8.26
C THR A 515 22.08 13.25 7.22
N ASN A 516 21.68 13.23 5.96
CA ASN A 516 22.34 13.93 4.86
C ASN A 516 21.88 15.39 4.68
N TYR A 517 20.94 15.87 5.50
CA TYR A 517 20.30 17.18 5.29
C TYR A 517 20.41 18.09 6.51
N ARG A 518 20.54 19.40 6.27
CA ARG A 518 20.63 20.40 7.34
C ARG A 518 19.24 20.82 7.85
N LEU A 519 18.37 21.21 6.92
CA LEU A 519 16.99 21.61 7.17
C LEU A 519 16.09 20.85 6.20
N ASN A 520 16.31 21.03 4.90
CA ASN A 520 15.49 20.43 3.84
C ASN A 520 16.16 19.20 3.23
N PHE A 521 15.38 18.18 2.93
CA PHE A 521 15.80 16.95 2.28
C PHE A 521 16.59 17.27 1.00
N ARG A 522 17.70 16.56 0.82
CA ARG A 522 18.51 16.66 -0.40
C ARG A 522 17.92 15.86 -1.57
N THR A 523 17.00 14.93 -1.29
CA THR A 523 16.34 14.11 -2.30
C THR A 523 15.09 14.82 -2.83
N GLY A 524 15.00 14.98 -4.15
CA GLY A 524 13.80 15.50 -4.81
C GLY A 524 12.71 14.45 -5.06
N ILE A 525 12.93 13.21 -4.60
CA ILE A 525 12.07 12.04 -4.87
C ILE A 525 11.58 11.37 -3.59
N TYR A 526 11.49 12.10 -2.48
CA TYR A 526 11.00 11.58 -1.21
C TYR A 526 9.62 10.91 -1.36
N HIS A 527 9.48 9.67 -0.89
CA HIS A 527 8.22 8.88 -0.99
C HIS A 527 7.61 8.86 -2.40
N SER A 528 8.49 8.76 -3.39
CA SER A 528 8.14 8.67 -4.81
C SER A 528 8.38 7.26 -5.34
N LYS A 529 7.62 6.87 -6.37
CA LYS A 529 7.89 5.64 -7.12
C LYS A 529 9.29 5.65 -7.78
N LEU A 530 9.88 6.84 -7.96
CA LEU A 530 11.20 7.00 -8.55
C LEU A 530 12.32 6.69 -7.55
N ASP A 531 12.01 6.57 -6.26
CA ASP A 531 12.97 6.32 -5.19
C ASP A 531 13.37 4.84 -5.11
N GLY A 532 13.89 4.31 -6.22
CA GLY A 532 14.38 2.95 -6.37
C GLY A 532 15.91 2.83 -6.39
N GLU A 533 16.42 1.60 -6.42
CA GLU A 533 17.86 1.29 -6.41
C GLU A 533 18.66 2.04 -7.49
N SER A 534 18.07 2.24 -8.67
CA SER A 534 18.72 2.91 -9.81
C SER A 534 19.09 4.36 -9.53
N ARG A 535 18.51 5.00 -8.50
CA ARG A 535 18.83 6.38 -8.12
C ARG A 535 20.01 6.49 -7.16
N ILE A 536 20.45 5.37 -6.63
CA ILE A 536 21.53 5.27 -5.64
C ILE A 536 22.59 4.26 -6.06
N SER A 537 22.56 3.78 -7.31
CA SER A 537 23.48 2.77 -7.84
C SER A 537 24.82 3.34 -8.31
N GLU A 538 24.95 4.65 -8.45
CA GLU A 538 26.21 5.27 -8.87
C GLU A 538 27.24 5.18 -7.75
N GLU A 539 28.45 4.69 -8.07
CA GLU A 539 29.55 4.53 -7.10
C GLU A 539 29.87 5.83 -6.35
N GLY A 540 29.75 6.97 -7.04
CA GLY A 540 29.92 8.30 -6.46
C GLY A 540 28.95 8.61 -5.33
N GLN A 541 27.73 8.06 -5.36
CA GLN A 541 26.72 8.24 -4.32
C GLN A 541 26.88 7.26 -3.16
N ARG A 542 27.30 6.02 -3.43
CA ARG A 542 27.40 4.98 -2.38
C ARG A 542 28.67 5.10 -1.53
N ARG A 543 29.79 5.51 -2.11
CA ARG A 543 31.07 5.58 -1.39
C ARG A 543 31.01 6.43 -0.11
N PRO A 544 30.47 7.66 -0.13
CA PRO A 544 30.35 8.45 1.10
C PRO A 544 29.45 7.80 2.15
N VAL A 545 28.42 7.05 1.73
CA VAL A 545 27.55 6.28 2.63
C VAL A 545 28.34 5.19 3.36
N TYR A 546 29.21 4.46 2.66
CA TYR A 546 30.03 3.42 3.31
C TYR A 546 31.01 4.00 4.32
N GLU A 547 31.61 5.15 3.98
CA GLU A 547 32.56 5.84 4.85
C GLU A 547 31.85 6.42 6.09
N ALA A 548 30.65 7.00 5.91
CA ALA A 548 29.80 7.44 7.01
C ALA A 548 29.39 6.26 7.89
N ALA A 549 28.92 5.15 7.31
CA ALA A 549 28.58 3.93 8.03
C ALA A 549 29.76 3.39 8.86
N SER A 550 30.98 3.46 8.33
CA SER A 550 32.19 3.06 9.02
C SER A 550 32.57 4.01 10.17
N ALA A 551 32.36 5.32 9.99
CA ALA A 551 32.52 6.29 11.08
C ALA A 551 31.49 6.04 12.20
N ILE A 552 30.23 5.79 11.84
CA ILE A 552 29.17 5.47 12.81
C ILE A 552 29.50 4.17 13.55
N ALA A 553 29.93 3.12 12.86
CA ALA A 553 30.33 1.86 13.50
C ALA A 553 31.48 2.06 14.50
N SER A 554 32.47 2.90 14.16
CA SER A 554 33.57 3.25 15.06
C SER A 554 33.06 4.00 16.29
N ALA A 555 32.14 4.95 16.11
CA ALA A 555 31.53 5.69 17.20
C ALA A 555 30.70 4.78 18.13
N VAL A 556 29.94 3.83 17.56
CA VAL A 556 29.16 2.85 18.34
C VAL A 556 30.09 1.97 19.17
N ILE A 557 31.24 1.54 18.64
CA ILE A 557 32.26 0.80 19.41
C ILE A 557 32.84 1.68 20.53
N GLY A 558 33.15 2.95 20.25
CA GLY A 558 33.63 3.92 21.23
C GLY A 558 32.67 4.08 22.41
N ILE A 559 31.37 4.20 22.14
CA ILE A 559 30.35 4.36 23.18
C ILE A 559 30.06 3.05 23.90
N ALA A 560 29.93 1.95 23.16
CA ALA A 560 29.49 0.68 23.71
C ALA A 560 30.58 -0.04 24.50
N LEU A 561 31.84 0.05 24.02
CA LEU A 561 32.99 -0.68 24.57
C LEU A 561 34.04 0.25 25.16
N GLY A 562 34.04 1.54 24.80
CA GLY A 562 35.10 2.46 25.20
C GLY A 562 36.33 2.41 24.33
N ASP A 563 36.22 1.84 23.13
CA ASP A 563 37.32 1.70 22.19
C ASP A 563 37.12 2.57 20.95
N GLU A 564 38.06 3.46 20.68
CA GLU A 564 38.00 4.40 19.56
C GLU A 564 38.74 3.92 18.31
N GLU A 565 39.05 2.62 18.22
CA GLU A 565 39.67 2.02 17.05
C GLU A 565 38.78 2.18 15.79
N PRO A 566 39.34 2.71 14.69
CA PRO A 566 38.59 2.86 13.45
C PRO A 566 38.30 1.48 12.84
N VAL A 567 37.03 1.23 12.53
CA VAL A 567 36.58 0.00 11.85
C VAL A 567 36.05 0.31 10.46
N GLN A 568 36.02 -0.67 9.57
CA GLN A 568 35.49 -0.52 8.21
C GLN A 568 34.31 -1.49 8.02
N ILE A 569 33.20 -0.97 7.50
CA ILE A 569 32.00 -1.78 7.25
C ILE A 569 32.11 -2.54 5.92
N ASN A 570 31.46 -3.69 5.84
CA ASN A 570 31.38 -4.42 4.58
C ASN A 570 30.41 -3.71 3.62
N ALA A 571 30.94 -2.97 2.63
CA ALA A 571 30.14 -2.25 1.63
C ALA A 571 29.15 -3.18 0.88
N LYS A 572 29.54 -4.44 0.63
CA LYS A 572 28.66 -5.43 -0.02
C LYS A 572 27.42 -5.72 0.81
N THR A 573 27.49 -5.60 2.14
CA THR A 573 26.33 -5.79 3.01
C THR A 573 25.30 -4.70 2.75
N VAL A 574 25.73 -3.44 2.68
CA VAL A 574 24.85 -2.30 2.37
C VAL A 574 24.21 -2.48 1.00
N ASP A 575 25.01 -2.79 -0.02
CA ASP A 575 24.53 -2.99 -1.39
C ASP A 575 23.49 -4.09 -1.49
N ASN A 576 23.80 -5.26 -0.94
CA ASN A 576 22.90 -6.39 -0.97
C ASN A 576 21.59 -6.07 -0.25
N ILE A 577 21.61 -5.42 0.91
CA ILE A 577 20.39 -5.06 1.62
C ILE A 577 19.53 -4.11 0.79
N ILE A 578 20.13 -3.09 0.17
CA ILE A 578 19.42 -2.16 -0.74
C ILE A 578 18.76 -2.94 -1.88
N THR A 579 19.51 -3.79 -2.58
CA THR A 579 18.99 -4.62 -3.68
C THR A 579 17.87 -5.53 -3.21
N CYS A 580 18.00 -6.15 -2.04
CA CYS A 580 16.98 -7.03 -1.48
C CYS A 580 15.70 -6.30 -1.09
N MET A 581 15.83 -5.10 -0.51
CA MET A 581 14.69 -4.36 0.02
C MET A 581 13.95 -3.54 -1.04
N THR A 582 14.62 -3.16 -2.14
CA THR A 582 14.05 -2.26 -3.17
C THR A 582 14.01 -2.86 -4.58
N GLY A 583 14.76 -3.93 -4.82
CA GLY A 583 14.86 -4.58 -6.13
C GLY A 583 13.96 -5.79 -6.27
N ASN A 584 14.26 -6.61 -7.28
CA ASN A 584 13.61 -7.89 -7.47
C ASN A 584 14.13 -8.89 -6.44
N TRP A 585 13.27 -9.37 -5.55
CA TRP A 585 13.60 -10.30 -4.49
C TRP A 585 14.25 -11.61 -4.98
N THR A 586 13.88 -12.09 -6.17
CA THR A 586 14.50 -13.29 -6.76
C THR A 586 15.99 -13.10 -7.07
N ASN A 587 16.42 -11.85 -7.24
CA ASN A 587 17.80 -11.46 -7.45
C ASN A 587 18.54 -11.10 -6.15
N CYS A 588 18.01 -11.47 -4.97
CA CYS A 588 18.62 -11.22 -3.67
C CYS A 588 19.24 -12.51 -3.08
N PRO A 589 20.54 -12.79 -3.33
CA PRO A 589 21.22 -13.94 -2.74
C PRO A 589 21.25 -13.90 -1.22
N MET A 590 21.28 -12.70 -0.63
CA MET A 590 21.36 -12.54 0.82
C MET A 590 20.10 -13.04 1.51
N ALA A 591 18.90 -12.67 1.04
CA ALA A 591 17.65 -13.17 1.63
C ALA A 591 17.56 -14.70 1.51
N LYS A 592 17.93 -15.27 0.36
CA LYS A 592 18.01 -16.73 0.20
C LYS A 592 18.98 -17.39 1.19
N ASP A 593 20.15 -16.79 1.41
CA ASP A 593 21.11 -17.30 2.40
C ASP A 593 20.53 -17.26 3.83
N TYR A 594 19.86 -16.16 4.20
CA TYR A 594 19.33 -15.99 5.55
C TYR A 594 18.05 -16.79 5.83
N LEU A 595 17.13 -16.84 4.87
CA LEU A 595 15.80 -17.43 5.00
C LEU A 595 15.69 -18.86 4.46
N GLY A 596 16.66 -19.32 3.68
CA GLY A 596 16.59 -20.63 3.04
C GLY A 596 15.59 -20.69 1.87
N ASP A 597 15.19 -21.91 1.53
CA ASP A 597 14.48 -22.20 0.28
C ASP A 597 12.96 -21.89 0.38
N GLU A 598 12.44 -21.71 1.60
CA GLU A 598 11.04 -21.43 1.89
C GLU A 598 10.52 -20.17 1.16
N TYR A 599 11.39 -19.18 0.95
CA TYR A 599 11.04 -17.90 0.36
C TYR A 599 11.37 -17.78 -1.13
N GLU A 600 11.93 -18.81 -1.76
CA GLU A 600 12.30 -18.76 -3.19
C GLU A 600 11.10 -18.59 -4.12
N ASN A 601 9.96 -19.19 -3.76
CA ASN A 601 8.74 -19.15 -4.56
C ASN A 601 7.77 -18.04 -4.12
N THR A 602 8.15 -17.24 -3.11
CA THR A 602 7.29 -16.16 -2.62
C THR A 602 7.46 -14.94 -3.50
N THR A 603 6.37 -14.44 -4.09
CA THR A 603 6.40 -13.16 -4.80
C THR A 603 6.44 -12.04 -3.78
N VAL A 604 7.61 -11.42 -3.62
CA VAL A 604 7.84 -10.29 -2.71
C VAL A 604 7.85 -9.01 -3.54
N SER A 605 7.03 -8.04 -3.12
CA SER A 605 6.93 -6.74 -3.76
C SER A 605 8.20 -5.91 -3.49
N PRO A 606 8.70 -5.13 -4.47
CA PRO A 606 9.81 -4.22 -4.24
C PRO A 606 9.44 -3.08 -3.26
N GLY A 607 8.16 -2.72 -3.14
CA GLY A 607 7.69 -1.68 -2.22
C GLY A 607 7.86 -2.05 -0.74
N ASN A 608 8.20 -1.06 0.09
CA ASN A 608 8.40 -1.15 1.54
C ASN A 608 7.24 -0.48 2.30
N TYR A 609 6.04 -0.53 1.74
CA TYR A 609 4.83 -0.05 2.39
C TYR A 609 4.62 -0.80 3.70
N ALA A 610 4.29 -0.09 4.78
CA ALA A 610 4.06 -0.72 6.09
C ALA A 610 2.96 -1.79 6.03
N GLY A 611 1.95 -1.58 5.17
CA GLY A 611 0.81 -2.47 5.05
C GLY A 611 -0.29 -2.13 6.03
N SER A 612 -1.31 -2.98 6.01
CA SER A 612 -2.24 -3.11 7.12
C SER A 612 -1.66 -3.98 8.22
N TYR A 613 -1.95 -3.65 9.48
CA TYR A 613 -1.50 -4.43 10.62
C TYR A 613 -2.26 -5.75 10.71
N PHE A 614 -1.49 -6.85 10.73
CA PHE A 614 -1.97 -8.19 11.06
C PHE A 614 -1.12 -8.77 12.19
N PRO A 615 -1.71 -9.53 13.14
CA PRO A 615 -0.94 -10.33 14.08
C PRO A 615 0.04 -11.26 13.34
N LEU A 616 1.23 -11.52 13.91
CA LEU A 616 2.30 -12.28 13.22
C LEU A 616 1.82 -13.63 12.67
N ARG A 617 0.96 -14.34 13.41
CA ARG A 617 0.37 -15.62 12.98
C ARG A 617 -0.38 -15.56 11.65
N ASN A 618 -0.93 -14.39 11.30
CA ASN A 618 -1.73 -14.17 10.10
C ASN A 618 -0.96 -13.36 9.04
N LEU A 619 0.19 -12.78 9.38
CA LEU A 619 0.94 -11.87 8.51
C LEU A 619 1.35 -12.56 7.21
N ARG A 620 1.81 -13.82 7.26
CA ARG A 620 2.24 -14.56 6.07
C ARG A 620 1.11 -14.75 5.06
N SER A 621 -0.10 -15.07 5.52
CA SER A 621 -1.26 -15.27 4.64
C SER A 621 -1.84 -13.96 4.13
N ALA A 622 -1.81 -12.91 4.95
CA ALA A 622 -2.42 -11.62 4.62
C ALA A 622 -1.49 -10.73 3.78
N ASN A 623 -0.19 -10.74 4.08
CA ASN A 623 0.83 -9.96 3.40
C ASN A 623 2.18 -10.72 3.37
N PRO A 624 2.35 -11.68 2.44
CA PRO A 624 3.55 -12.49 2.35
C PRO A 624 4.82 -11.67 2.05
N SER A 625 4.67 -10.53 1.36
CA SER A 625 5.79 -9.63 1.07
C SER A 625 6.33 -8.96 2.34
N ALA A 626 5.44 -8.43 3.18
CA ALA A 626 5.84 -7.81 4.46
C ALA A 626 6.44 -8.85 5.41
N GLU A 627 5.87 -10.06 5.45
CA GLU A 627 6.41 -11.15 6.27
C GLU A 627 7.82 -11.56 5.83
N ALA A 628 8.07 -11.74 4.53
CA ALA A 628 9.38 -12.10 4.00
C ALA A 628 10.46 -11.05 4.35
N LYS A 629 10.13 -9.75 4.20
CA LYS A 629 11.04 -8.64 4.54
C LYS A 629 11.29 -8.56 6.05
N LEU A 630 10.26 -8.72 6.86
CA LEU A 630 10.37 -8.76 8.32
C LEU A 630 11.27 -9.92 8.79
N SER A 631 11.02 -11.11 8.27
CA SER A 631 11.78 -12.32 8.58
C SER A 631 13.24 -12.18 8.13
N PHE A 632 13.50 -11.54 6.99
CA PHE A 632 14.87 -11.26 6.53
C PHE A 632 15.63 -10.36 7.52
N ILE A 633 15.05 -9.23 7.91
CA ILE A 633 15.65 -8.30 8.87
C ILE A 633 15.88 -9.00 10.23
N ARG A 634 14.89 -9.78 10.68
CA ARG A 634 14.98 -10.55 11.93
C ARG A 634 16.10 -11.60 11.89
N ALA A 635 16.17 -12.41 10.84
CA ALA A 635 17.20 -13.44 10.68
C ALA A 635 18.60 -12.84 10.58
N PHE A 636 18.75 -11.71 9.86
CA PHE A 636 20.00 -10.97 9.78
C PHE A 636 20.47 -10.52 11.17
N PHE A 637 19.61 -9.82 11.91
CA PHE A 637 19.95 -9.37 13.26
C PHE A 637 20.20 -10.53 14.21
N ALA A 638 19.39 -11.60 14.16
CA ALA A 638 19.57 -12.76 15.02
C ALA A 638 20.92 -13.44 14.76
N HIS A 639 21.32 -13.56 13.49
CA HIS A 639 22.64 -14.09 13.16
C HIS A 639 23.75 -13.20 13.70
N HIS A 640 23.74 -11.91 13.38
CA HIS A 640 24.84 -11.03 13.70
C HIS A 640 24.91 -10.66 15.18
N ASN A 641 23.80 -10.64 15.92
CA ASN A 641 23.79 -10.27 17.35
C ASN A 641 23.76 -11.46 18.32
N ARG A 642 23.83 -12.70 17.80
CA ARG A 642 23.81 -13.93 18.60
C ARG A 642 24.82 -13.95 19.74
N TYR A 643 24.40 -14.49 20.87
CA TYR A 643 25.24 -14.86 22.01
C TYR A 643 25.50 -16.37 22.10
N ASN A 644 24.74 -17.19 21.38
CA ASN A 644 24.97 -18.63 21.27
C ASN A 644 24.57 -19.13 19.88
N SER A 645 25.15 -20.24 19.43
CA SER A 645 24.81 -20.89 18.16
C SER A 645 24.97 -22.39 18.27
N SER A 646 24.15 -23.13 17.54
CA SER A 646 24.26 -24.58 17.42
C SER A 646 24.69 -25.01 16.02
N GLU A 647 25.11 -26.27 15.91
CA GLU A 647 25.33 -26.94 14.62
C GLU A 647 24.04 -27.51 14.02
N ILE A 648 22.89 -27.33 14.69
CA ILE A 648 21.59 -27.80 14.20
C ILE A 648 21.26 -27.03 12.92
N ARG A 649 21.11 -27.77 11.82
CA ARG A 649 20.62 -27.25 10.57
C ARG A 649 19.11 -27.00 10.69
N CYS A 650 18.67 -25.85 10.22
CA CYS A 650 17.27 -25.47 10.18
C CYS A 650 16.94 -24.92 8.79
N ASP A 651 15.69 -25.10 8.38
CA ASP A 651 15.11 -24.44 7.21
C ASP A 651 14.00 -23.48 7.64
N ALA A 652 13.43 -23.66 8.84
CA ALA A 652 12.47 -22.74 9.47
C ALA A 652 12.73 -22.55 10.97
N GLU A 653 12.08 -21.56 11.61
CA GLU A 653 12.27 -21.30 13.05
C GLU A 653 11.82 -22.44 13.95
N GLN A 654 10.80 -23.20 13.54
CA GLN A 654 10.29 -24.35 14.31
C GLN A 654 11.36 -25.44 14.48
N ASP A 655 12.32 -25.55 13.55
CA ASP A 655 13.43 -26.51 13.67
C ASP A 655 14.34 -26.20 14.88
N CYS A 656 14.30 -24.96 15.36
CA CYS A 656 15.12 -24.47 16.47
C CYS A 656 14.47 -24.64 17.85
N GLU A 657 13.25 -25.19 17.94
CA GLU A 657 12.55 -25.43 19.21
C GLU A 657 13.36 -26.33 20.16
N LYS A 658 14.03 -27.36 19.64
CA LYS A 658 14.89 -28.24 20.46
C LYS A 658 16.09 -27.48 21.04
N PHE A 659 16.67 -26.57 20.26
CA PHE A 659 17.78 -25.74 20.72
C PHE A 659 17.32 -24.74 21.80
N ALA A 660 16.20 -24.05 21.57
CA ALA A 660 15.58 -23.16 22.55
C ALA A 660 15.23 -23.91 23.85
N GLY A 661 14.63 -25.10 23.75
CA GLY A 661 14.29 -25.94 24.90
C GLY A 661 15.52 -26.34 25.73
N LYS A 662 16.67 -26.60 25.09
CA LYS A 662 17.93 -26.86 25.81
C LYS A 662 18.41 -25.63 26.57
N LEU A 663 18.45 -24.47 25.91
CA LEU A 663 18.87 -23.20 26.51
C LEU A 663 18.03 -22.82 27.73
N ASN A 664 16.72 -23.04 27.65
CA ASN A 664 15.79 -22.67 28.71
C ASN A 664 15.76 -23.66 29.88
N LYS A 665 16.08 -24.94 29.66
CA LYS A 665 16.22 -25.93 30.74
C LYS A 665 17.44 -25.67 31.63
N GLU A 666 18.50 -25.11 31.06
CA GLU A 666 19.73 -24.76 31.79
C GLU A 666 19.52 -23.53 32.70
N THR A 667 18.47 -22.73 32.45
CA THR A 667 18.04 -21.61 33.29
C THR A 667 16.83 -22.00 34.17
N SER A 668 17.05 -22.23 35.47
CA SER A 668 16.01 -22.51 36.50
C SER A 668 14.84 -21.48 36.52
N PRO A 669 13.69 -21.76 37.17
CA PRO A 669 12.34 -21.55 36.62
C PRO A 669 12.00 -20.10 36.21
N LEU A 670 12.10 -19.87 34.89
CA LEU A 670 11.14 -19.25 33.95
C LEU A 670 10.31 -18.05 34.42
N SER A 671 10.95 -16.92 34.76
CA SER A 671 10.31 -15.63 34.49
C SER A 671 10.35 -15.38 32.98
N GLN A 672 9.25 -14.94 32.35
CA GLN A 672 9.22 -14.61 30.92
C GLN A 672 10.35 -13.66 30.47
N ARG A 673 10.86 -12.83 31.39
CA ARG A 673 11.95 -11.88 31.16
C ARG A 673 13.32 -12.53 30.86
N ASN A 674 13.51 -13.78 31.28
CA ASN A 674 14.78 -14.51 31.15
C ASN A 674 14.77 -15.56 30.04
N PHE A 675 13.63 -15.74 29.37
CA PHE A 675 13.48 -16.71 28.30
C PHE A 675 14.44 -16.42 27.15
N GLN A 676 15.07 -17.48 26.64
CA GLN A 676 15.99 -17.43 25.51
C GLN A 676 15.26 -17.90 24.25
N VAL A 677 15.30 -17.07 23.21
CA VAL A 677 14.71 -17.36 21.91
C VAL A 677 15.79 -17.86 20.95
N ALA A 678 15.46 -18.89 20.19
CA ALA A 678 16.28 -19.37 19.09
C ALA A 678 15.64 -19.01 17.75
N HIS A 679 16.47 -18.62 16.80
CA HIS A 679 16.08 -18.21 15.46
C HIS A 679 16.79 -19.10 14.44
N CYS A 680 16.14 -19.36 13.31
CA CYS A 680 16.82 -19.95 12.16
C CYS A 680 17.44 -18.84 11.32
N ALA A 681 18.76 -18.86 11.13
CA ALA A 681 19.44 -17.91 10.26
C ALA A 681 20.66 -18.56 9.61
N ARG A 682 20.80 -18.42 8.28
CA ARG A 682 21.87 -19.06 7.51
C ARG A 682 21.91 -20.57 7.71
N ARG A 683 20.73 -21.18 7.70
CA ARG A 683 20.49 -22.61 7.94
C ARG A 683 21.07 -23.13 9.26
N ARG A 684 21.16 -22.29 10.29
CA ARG A 684 21.63 -22.66 11.63
C ARG A 684 20.75 -22.05 12.71
N CYS A 685 20.55 -22.80 13.79
CA CYS A 685 19.87 -22.26 14.96
C CYS A 685 20.82 -21.40 15.80
N VAL A 686 20.44 -20.14 16.00
CA VAL A 686 21.18 -19.13 16.77
C VAL A 686 20.32 -18.59 17.91
N ALA A 687 20.93 -18.33 19.08
CA ALA A 687 20.26 -17.71 20.20
C ALA A 687 20.60 -16.21 20.21
N SER A 688 19.57 -15.38 20.13
CA SER A 688 19.70 -13.93 20.05
C SER A 688 18.52 -13.25 20.72
N ASP A 689 18.78 -12.13 21.38
CA ASP A 689 17.73 -11.25 21.89
C ASP A 689 17.23 -10.35 20.74
N THR A 690 16.58 -11.00 19.78
CA THR A 690 15.96 -10.39 18.60
C THR A 690 14.46 -10.67 18.63
N TYR A 691 13.65 -9.63 18.54
CA TYR A 691 12.20 -9.72 18.70
C TYR A 691 11.49 -8.81 17.70
N THR A 692 10.28 -9.19 17.38
CA THR A 692 9.30 -8.35 16.69
C THR A 692 8.51 -7.54 17.72
N HIS A 693 7.98 -6.40 17.28
CA HIS A 693 7.08 -5.60 18.09
C HIS A 693 6.01 -4.99 17.18
N ARG A 694 4.75 -4.98 17.65
CA ARG A 694 3.63 -4.40 16.90
C ARG A 694 3.91 -2.93 16.56
N ALA A 695 3.53 -2.53 15.35
CA ALA A 695 3.81 -1.21 14.82
C ALA A 695 2.58 -0.68 14.09
N PHE A 696 1.58 -0.24 14.84
CA PHE A 696 0.46 0.57 14.37
C PHE A 696 0.36 1.83 15.24
N GLY A 697 -0.42 2.82 14.82
CA GLY A 697 -0.45 4.12 15.49
C GLY A 697 -0.80 4.04 16.98
N SER A 698 -0.02 4.75 17.82
CA SER A 698 -0.21 4.72 19.29
C SER A 698 -1.54 5.31 19.79
N GLY A 699 -2.25 6.03 18.92
CA GLY A 699 -3.62 6.52 19.16
C GLY A 699 -4.70 5.46 18.91
N ILE A 700 -4.30 4.24 18.50
CA ILE A 700 -5.17 3.08 18.35
C ILE A 700 -4.82 2.05 19.43
N GLU A 701 -5.84 1.39 19.97
CA GLU A 701 -5.70 0.28 20.91
C GLU A 701 -6.52 -0.93 20.47
N ILE A 702 -6.13 -2.09 21.00
CA ILE A 702 -6.91 -3.32 20.87
C ILE A 702 -7.99 -3.30 21.95
N ASP A 703 -9.26 -3.27 21.54
CA ASP A 703 -10.42 -3.11 22.40
C ASP A 703 -10.83 -4.43 23.09
N ASP A 704 -10.59 -5.58 22.46
CA ASP A 704 -11.07 -6.87 22.96
C ASP A 704 -10.16 -8.07 22.65
N PRO A 705 -10.42 -9.24 23.26
CA PRO A 705 -9.66 -10.46 22.99
C PRO A 705 -9.77 -10.97 21.55
N GLU A 706 -10.83 -10.59 20.83
CA GLU A 706 -11.01 -10.90 19.41
C GLU A 706 -10.06 -10.08 18.50
N GLY A 707 -9.35 -9.10 19.06
CA GLY A 707 -8.39 -8.27 18.34
C GLY A 707 -9.03 -7.11 17.59
N ARG A 708 -10.21 -6.64 18.01
CA ARG A 708 -10.82 -5.43 17.45
C ARG A 708 -10.03 -4.20 17.86
N PHE A 709 -10.01 -3.19 16.99
CA PHE A 709 -9.30 -1.94 17.23
C PHE A 709 -10.27 -0.80 17.53
N LYS A 710 -9.83 0.14 18.37
CA LYS A 710 -10.52 1.42 18.63
C LYS A 710 -9.51 2.56 18.70
N VAL A 711 -9.98 3.78 18.46
CA VAL A 711 -9.19 5.00 18.71
C VAL A 711 -9.33 5.36 20.20
N VAL A 712 -8.21 5.66 20.87
CA VAL A 712 -8.15 5.81 22.35
C VAL A 712 -8.81 7.11 22.83
N ASN A 713 -8.65 8.20 22.08
CA ASN A 713 -9.14 9.54 22.47
C ASN A 713 -10.20 10.13 21.52
N GLY A 714 -10.69 9.36 20.54
CA GLY A 714 -11.75 9.72 19.59
C GLY A 714 -11.65 11.12 18.94
N ASP A 715 -12.74 11.55 18.30
CA ASP A 715 -12.87 12.90 17.74
C ASP A 715 -13.05 13.99 18.84
N ALA A 716 -13.17 13.59 20.12
CA ALA A 716 -13.56 14.45 21.25
C ALA A 716 -12.42 15.32 21.83
N GLU A 717 -11.16 15.09 21.49
CA GLU A 717 -10.01 15.89 21.98
C GLU A 717 -9.43 16.88 20.97
N VAL A 718 -9.99 17.00 19.77
CA VAL A 718 -9.53 17.99 18.77
C VAL A 718 -9.76 19.45 19.24
N GLU A 719 -10.58 19.67 20.27
CA GLU A 719 -10.85 21.00 20.84
C GLU A 719 -9.86 21.48 21.91
N ASN A 720 -8.88 20.67 22.33
CA ASN A 720 -7.90 21.15 23.29
C ASN A 720 -6.71 21.82 22.59
N ASN A 721 -6.58 23.12 22.88
CA ASN A 721 -5.51 24.08 22.60
C ASN A 721 -4.09 23.66 23.11
N GLY A 722 -3.80 22.36 23.12
CA GLY A 722 -2.63 21.75 23.73
C GLY A 722 -1.45 21.70 22.76
N THR A 723 -0.28 22.06 23.27
CA THR A 723 1.03 22.03 22.62
C THR A 723 1.57 20.61 22.34
N ASN A 724 0.78 19.56 22.58
CA ASN A 724 1.24 18.17 22.46
C ASN A 724 0.91 17.61 21.06
N PRO A 725 1.86 16.96 20.38
CA PRO A 725 1.60 16.38 19.08
C PRO A 725 0.58 15.25 19.17
N ARG A 726 -0.16 15.05 18.07
CA ARG A 726 -1.17 14.00 17.96
C ARG A 726 -0.49 12.63 17.98
N GLN A 727 -1.19 11.62 18.48
CA GLN A 727 -0.77 10.23 18.32
C GLN A 727 -1.24 9.69 16.96
N GLY A 728 -0.39 8.93 16.27
CA GLY A 728 -0.75 8.29 15.00
C GLY A 728 -1.99 7.41 15.14
N ASP A 729 -2.96 7.57 14.23
CA ASP A 729 -4.22 6.83 14.22
C ASP A 729 -4.67 6.43 12.80
N TRP A 730 -3.70 6.20 11.91
CA TRP A 730 -3.98 5.83 10.51
C TRP A 730 -4.61 4.45 10.37
N THR A 731 -5.59 4.35 9.49
CA THR A 731 -6.31 3.12 9.11
C THR A 731 -6.39 2.99 7.59
N GLU A 732 -6.39 1.77 7.08
CA GLU A 732 -6.50 1.42 5.67
C GLU A 732 -7.84 0.74 5.43
N SER A 733 -8.59 1.24 4.45
CA SER A 733 -9.85 0.65 4.01
C SER A 733 -9.68 -0.82 3.66
N LEU A 734 -10.63 -1.66 4.03
CA LEU A 734 -10.82 -2.95 3.38
C LEU A 734 -11.37 -2.72 1.96
N TRP A 735 -11.18 -3.69 1.07
CA TRP A 735 -11.66 -3.63 -0.32
C TRP A 735 -12.11 -4.99 -0.81
N ASP A 736 -12.87 -4.98 -1.89
CA ASP A 736 -13.32 -6.23 -2.52
C ASP A 736 -12.14 -7.01 -3.12
N PRO A 737 -12.07 -8.34 -2.94
CA PRO A 737 -10.96 -9.15 -3.43
C PRO A 737 -10.83 -9.12 -4.97
N ASP A 738 -11.93 -8.84 -5.67
CA ASP A 738 -11.99 -8.78 -7.13
C ASP A 738 -11.81 -7.36 -7.68
N ILE A 739 -11.31 -6.41 -6.86
CA ILE A 739 -11.05 -5.04 -7.28
C ILE A 739 -10.14 -5.00 -8.51
N GLY A 740 -10.52 -4.22 -9.51
CA GLY A 740 -9.87 -4.21 -10.81
C GLY A 740 -10.72 -3.56 -11.88
N PHE A 741 -10.49 -3.93 -13.14
CA PHE A 741 -11.33 -3.44 -14.24
C PHE A 741 -11.53 -4.48 -15.34
N CYS A 742 -12.64 -4.38 -16.07
CA CYS A 742 -12.92 -5.20 -17.24
C CYS A 742 -13.20 -4.35 -18.48
N GLY A 743 -12.60 -4.72 -19.61
CA GLY A 743 -12.92 -4.13 -20.90
C GLY A 743 -13.90 -4.97 -21.71
N TYR A 744 -14.84 -4.30 -22.38
CA TYR A 744 -15.83 -4.90 -23.26
C TYR A 744 -16.30 -3.90 -24.33
N VAL A 745 -16.94 -4.43 -25.37
CA VAL A 745 -17.54 -3.62 -26.42
C VAL A 745 -19.03 -3.54 -26.14
N GLU A 746 -19.58 -2.34 -26.12
CA GLU A 746 -21.01 -2.10 -26.01
C GLU A 746 -21.58 -1.65 -27.35
N ASP A 747 -22.71 -2.23 -27.73
CA ASP A 747 -23.47 -1.75 -28.89
C ASP A 747 -24.10 -0.40 -28.59
N SER A 748 -24.30 0.42 -29.63
CA SER A 748 -24.92 1.71 -29.44
C SER A 748 -26.33 1.61 -28.86
N GLY A 749 -26.72 2.58 -28.03
CA GLY A 749 -28.08 2.65 -27.46
C GLY A 749 -29.17 2.68 -28.54
N LEU A 750 -28.89 3.30 -29.69
CA LEU A 750 -29.79 3.29 -30.84
C LEU A 750 -29.93 1.90 -31.45
N TYR A 751 -28.83 1.15 -31.60
CA TYR A 751 -28.87 -0.23 -32.09
C TYR A 751 -29.63 -1.15 -31.12
N SER A 752 -29.38 -1.01 -29.82
CA SER A 752 -30.13 -1.71 -28.77
C SER A 752 -31.62 -1.36 -28.82
N GLY A 753 -31.97 -0.09 -29.04
CA GLY A 753 -33.35 0.36 -29.24
C GLY A 753 -34.01 -0.20 -30.49
N VAL A 754 -33.27 -0.31 -31.61
CA VAL A 754 -33.75 -0.95 -32.85
C VAL A 754 -33.96 -2.45 -32.64
N ILE A 755 -33.03 -3.15 -31.99
CA ILE A 755 -33.18 -4.57 -31.64
C ILE A 755 -34.44 -4.78 -30.80
N LEU A 756 -34.62 -3.98 -29.75
CA LEU A 756 -35.79 -4.04 -28.89
C LEU A 756 -37.08 -3.77 -29.68
N GLY A 757 -37.09 -2.72 -30.51
CA GLY A 757 -38.23 -2.35 -31.34
C GLY A 757 -38.62 -3.43 -32.35
N VAL A 758 -37.64 -4.03 -33.05
CA VAL A 758 -37.86 -5.16 -33.96
C VAL A 758 -38.36 -6.38 -33.20
N GLY A 759 -37.77 -6.69 -32.04
CA GLY A 759 -38.19 -7.80 -31.19
C GLY A 759 -39.63 -7.67 -30.70
N LEU A 760 -40.01 -6.49 -30.21
CA LEU A 760 -41.39 -6.18 -29.81
C LEU A 760 -42.35 -6.23 -31.01
N GLY A 761 -41.96 -5.68 -32.15
CA GLY A 761 -42.76 -5.69 -33.37
C GLY A 761 -43.05 -7.11 -33.88
N LEU A 762 -42.02 -7.97 -33.94
CA LEU A 762 -42.17 -9.38 -34.32
C LEU A 762 -43.03 -10.16 -33.31
N THR A 763 -42.88 -9.87 -32.02
CA THR A 763 -43.68 -10.49 -30.95
C THR A 763 -45.16 -10.12 -31.08
N LEU A 764 -45.46 -8.83 -31.25
CA LEU A 764 -46.85 -8.35 -31.45
C LEU A 764 -47.47 -8.91 -32.73
N LEU A 765 -46.70 -8.94 -33.83
CA LEU A 765 -47.16 -9.53 -35.09
C LEU A 765 -47.44 -11.02 -34.92
N SER A 766 -46.60 -11.74 -34.20
CA SER A 766 -46.80 -13.16 -33.88
C SER A 766 -48.07 -13.38 -33.05
N PHE A 767 -48.32 -12.55 -32.04
CA PHE A 767 -49.58 -12.61 -31.28
C PHE A 767 -50.80 -12.31 -32.14
N ALA A 768 -50.74 -11.27 -32.98
CA ALA A 768 -51.83 -10.90 -33.88
C ALA A 768 -52.13 -12.00 -34.90
N LEU A 769 -51.09 -12.60 -35.50
CA LEU A 769 -51.22 -13.74 -36.41
C LEU A 769 -51.80 -14.96 -35.70
N THR A 770 -51.31 -15.27 -34.50
CA THR A 770 -51.80 -16.42 -33.71
C THR A 770 -53.26 -16.21 -33.34
N TYR A 771 -53.63 -15.03 -32.86
CA TYR A 771 -55.02 -14.66 -32.56
C TYR A 771 -55.92 -14.71 -33.80
N TRP A 772 -55.45 -14.20 -34.94
CA TRP A 772 -56.19 -14.25 -36.19
C TRP A 772 -56.37 -15.68 -36.68
N MET A 773 -55.32 -16.52 -36.59
CA MET A 773 -55.40 -17.95 -36.96
C MET A 773 -56.34 -18.72 -36.03
N ASP A 774 -56.28 -18.48 -34.72
CA ASP A 774 -57.20 -19.08 -33.74
C ASP A 774 -58.65 -18.74 -34.10
N ARG A 775 -58.94 -17.45 -34.29
CA ARG A 775 -60.28 -17.00 -34.70
C ARG A 775 -60.72 -17.60 -36.04
N ALA A 776 -59.87 -17.58 -37.06
CA ALA A 776 -60.20 -18.06 -38.40
C ALA A 776 -60.34 -19.59 -38.49
N LEU A 777 -59.68 -20.36 -37.60
CA LEU A 777 -59.78 -21.82 -37.57
C LEU A 777 -60.93 -22.32 -36.68
N PHE A 778 -61.40 -21.52 -35.72
CA PHE A 778 -62.46 -21.88 -34.80
C PHE A 778 -63.84 -21.24 -35.10
N GLU A 779 -63.94 -20.22 -35.96
CA GLU A 779 -65.25 -19.62 -36.36
C GLU A 779 -66.11 -20.55 -37.28
N ASP A 780 -65.58 -21.66 -37.81
CA ASP A 780 -66.31 -22.60 -38.70
C ASP A 780 -66.84 -23.87 -38.00
N LYS A 781 -66.86 -23.92 -36.67
CA LYS A 781 -67.54 -24.98 -35.92
C LYS A 781 -68.60 -24.40 -35.00
N GLU A 782 -69.74 -24.05 -35.57
CA GLU A 782 -71.01 -24.24 -34.85
C GLU A 782 -71.23 -25.75 -34.71
N PRO A 783 -71.24 -26.34 -33.49
CA PRO A 783 -71.95 -27.57 -33.28
C PRO A 783 -73.44 -27.24 -33.29
N GLU A 784 -74.08 -27.53 -34.41
CA GLU A 784 -75.51 -27.78 -34.49
C GLU A 784 -75.83 -29.00 -33.59
N VAL A 785 -75.94 -28.81 -32.28
CA VAL A 785 -76.59 -29.77 -31.38
C VAL A 785 -77.54 -29.03 -30.44
N ARG A 786 -78.75 -28.95 -30.96
CA ARG A 786 -80.06 -28.98 -30.30
C ARG A 786 -80.08 -29.55 -28.87
N GLN A 787 -80.76 -28.76 -28.03
CA GLN A 787 -81.94 -29.12 -27.22
C GLN A 787 -81.82 -29.99 -25.94
N GLU A 788 -82.41 -29.38 -24.90
CA GLU A 788 -83.26 -29.95 -23.86
C GLU A 788 -82.64 -30.44 -22.54
N TYR A 789 -83.49 -30.30 -21.50
CA TYR A 789 -83.28 -30.45 -20.05
C TYR A 789 -82.56 -29.25 -19.39
N GLY A 790 -83.16 -28.39 -18.56
CA GLY A 790 -84.41 -28.46 -17.82
C GLY A 790 -84.13 -28.57 -16.32
N LEU A 791 -84.50 -27.52 -15.55
CA LEU A 791 -84.57 -27.45 -14.07
C LEU A 791 -83.19 -27.55 -13.35
N THR A 792 -82.85 -26.88 -12.24
CA THR A 792 -83.60 -26.17 -11.18
C THR A 792 -82.60 -25.42 -10.27
N THR A 793 -82.99 -24.23 -9.81
CA THR A 793 -82.79 -23.60 -8.47
C THR A 793 -81.57 -23.93 -7.57
N GLY A 794 -81.04 -22.86 -6.95
CA GLY A 794 -80.35 -22.87 -5.64
C GLY A 794 -78.90 -22.39 -5.75
N GLU A 795 -78.53 -21.18 -5.35
CA GLU A 795 -78.31 -20.65 -3.98
C GLU A 795 -76.87 -20.13 -3.89
N SER A 796 -76.72 -18.84 -3.59
CA SER A 796 -75.77 -18.25 -2.63
C SER A 796 -74.44 -18.98 -2.32
N MET A 797 -73.29 -18.33 -2.59
CA MET A 797 -72.38 -17.79 -1.56
C MET A 797 -71.12 -17.10 -2.13
N VAL A 798 -70.66 -16.14 -1.34
CA VAL A 798 -69.48 -15.25 -1.36
C VAL A 798 -68.14 -16.05 -1.27
N PRO A 799 -66.95 -15.45 -1.58
CA PRO A 799 -65.73 -16.18 -1.98
C PRO A 799 -64.80 -16.50 -0.78
N PRO A 800 -63.65 -17.14 -1.05
CA PRO A 800 -62.43 -16.61 -0.41
C PRO A 800 -61.15 -16.65 -1.27
N VAL A 801 -60.36 -15.59 -1.07
CA VAL A 801 -58.88 -15.44 -1.06
C VAL A 801 -58.09 -15.84 -2.30
#